data_AF-A0A2D8GD16-F1
#
_entry.id   AF-A0A2D8GD16-F1
#
_cell.length_a   1.000
_cell.length_b   1.000
_cell.length_c   1.000
_cell.angle_alpha   90.00
_cell.angle_beta   90.00
_cell.angle_gamma   90.00
#
_symmetry.space_group_name_H-M   'P 1'
#
loop_
_entity.id
_entity.type
_entity.pdbx_description
1 polymer ?
#
loop_
_entity_poly.entity_id
_entity_poly.type
_entity_poly.pdbx_seq_one_letter_code
_entity_poly.pdbx_strand_id
1 'polypeptide(L)'
;MLRKLIFIVFLFQIIHSEYYKDRIRIYVENSVKNFEINFTNSKSNNDELNSLMDLNGATRIERWLPNALPVDRDGDIYLNRYYMIYFFSDSILTESLLKMFTSLAIVDHAELDPIYRPTYTPNDPYWNNQYGLELIQADLAFDLWDIDGGEIPGQMTSGEIVVGVVDNGFEWDHPDLLDNVWQNLGEDADGDGVVIIQSGGNWIFDPGDINGIDDDGDNYVDNFIGWDVSFNDNNPMPPNNQYDHGTNVAGCVSATTNNGTGIASVGWSVKLMGINSTDDPGFVTDGPQGILTAGQMGANVINLSFGGSGACGGYQSIINTVYNNYGAIVVASAGNGDDNGNTTFDFHSPSGCDNVISVSAIGPGDNFDCWAHAGTTVDLCAPGENIRTTDVNGSYGSFLGTSFSSPITAGAIALLWSRFPSADQEWVIDRILTNTDEFSDMTSSCNAGSLEGMLGTGRLNINKALTAGIFPSLFIQEVNYLNDSDGDGVFNPGETVKVKVIVGNEEGWADGENVIATLSSQDDRISILDETIEFSNNIPSGGSAFTLIDHFLVESLEDAQLGEIPCTIHLQAGTEPPYYETIIDINLSVSLDQYGFDFPTSGMVLKSSPLIADFYGNSMGQVFVGGDNGDMNGYMVGGNELTGFPFAAGDKIRSSPAVGDVDNDGSNELVFGSHDGGLYILSIVGNQEMVYLQNGYIVGSPSLVDLDGDEDMEIVFTTQRGSNSGELFAIHHDGADVDGFPVNINEKMLVGPGIGDLENDGSIDIVICTWDDNIYAIDDSGNIKSGFPFLSTNRFNSPPTLVDIDNDGDLEIVAGNDSGILHILHHDGTEMTSFNTGDDIRGGISVSDLNDDGSYEILFTGYDDYLHVWDPVLGQELPGWPVDLGTNSLSEPATADLDNDGDLEIIGANKNGQIFVFHHDGNLFDPFPTTISGNIESSPAIGDIDNDGDYEIAIATTMGLKVMDIKTEFGPRVSWKMHRGNRYRSGSLEMTLLSHEANNEQTPKVFHVGTNYPNPFNPSTTIDIQTASVGKLYVKIYDVSGRLINTIINRDIEPGYHSVKWNGRNFSGDAVPTGIYFIQVESGKDLGLRKIMLIK
;
A
#
# COMPACT_ATOMS: atom_id res chain seq x y z
N MET A 1 -21.90 -39.68 -49.96
CA MET A 1 -21.90 -38.24 -49.62
C MET A 1 -21.19 -38.10 -48.28
N LEU A 2 -19.97 -37.56 -48.36
CA LEU A 2 -18.91 -37.38 -47.36
C LEU A 2 -19.43 -36.66 -46.10
N ARG A 3 -19.11 -36.96 -44.83
CA ARG A 3 -17.86 -37.33 -44.11
C ARG A 3 -16.68 -36.38 -44.34
N LYS A 4 -16.53 -35.37 -43.47
CA LYS A 4 -15.27 -34.69 -43.10
C LYS A 4 -15.39 -34.37 -41.59
N LEU A 5 -14.97 -35.27 -40.71
CA LEU A 5 -13.63 -35.39 -40.10
C LEU A 5 -13.18 -34.07 -39.44
N ILE A 6 -13.47 -33.93 -38.16
CA ILE A 6 -12.80 -33.02 -37.24
C ILE A 6 -11.42 -33.64 -37.01
N PHE A 7 -10.38 -33.00 -37.52
CA PHE A 7 -8.99 -33.36 -37.22
C PHE A 7 -8.69 -32.82 -35.81
N ILE A 8 -8.71 -33.72 -34.83
CA ILE A 8 -8.05 -33.49 -33.54
C ILE A 8 -6.57 -33.63 -33.85
N VAL A 9 -5.86 -32.50 -33.93
CA VAL A 9 -4.40 -32.49 -33.97
C VAL A 9 -3.94 -32.76 -32.54
N PHE A 10 -3.45 -33.97 -32.29
CA PHE A 10 -2.63 -34.26 -31.12
C PHE A 10 -1.29 -33.54 -31.31
N LEU A 11 -1.11 -32.37 -30.71
CA LEU A 11 0.23 -31.90 -30.36
C LEU A 11 0.64 -32.71 -29.13
N PHE A 12 1.57 -33.64 -29.31
CA PHE A 12 2.37 -34.13 -28.19
C PHE A 12 3.34 -32.99 -27.85
N GLN A 13 2.98 -32.12 -26.91
CA GLN A 13 3.97 -31.35 -26.18
C GLN A 13 4.41 -32.17 -24.98
N ILE A 14 5.72 -32.39 -24.88
CA ILE A 14 6.35 -33.01 -23.72
C ILE A 14 6.36 -31.93 -22.63
N ILE A 15 5.43 -32.02 -21.68
CA ILE A 15 5.39 -31.14 -20.51
C ILE A 15 6.60 -31.45 -19.63
N HIS A 16 7.47 -30.47 -19.45
CA HIS A 16 8.55 -30.52 -18.48
C HIS A 16 8.01 -30.22 -17.07
N SER A 17 8.40 -31.01 -16.09
CA SER A 17 8.03 -30.82 -14.68
C SER A 17 8.77 -29.63 -14.10
N GLU A 18 8.10 -28.80 -13.32
CA GLU A 18 8.72 -27.69 -12.56
C GLU A 18 9.56 -28.17 -11.37
N TYR A 19 9.38 -29.42 -10.98
CA TYR A 19 10.10 -30.07 -9.90
C TYR A 19 10.92 -31.24 -10.42
N TYR A 20 12.04 -31.53 -9.76
CA TYR A 20 12.75 -32.78 -9.99
C TYR A 20 11.85 -33.96 -9.61
N LYS A 21 11.49 -34.81 -10.59
CA LYS A 21 10.64 -36.00 -10.35
C LYS A 21 11.30 -37.09 -9.52
N ASP A 22 12.58 -36.94 -9.17
CA ASP A 22 13.40 -37.97 -8.54
C ASP A 22 13.89 -37.59 -7.15
N ARG A 23 13.44 -36.47 -6.56
CA ARG A 23 13.89 -36.07 -5.22
C ARG A 23 12.91 -35.15 -4.48
N ILE A 24 12.98 -35.20 -3.16
CA ILE A 24 12.32 -34.26 -2.24
C ILE A 24 13.34 -33.72 -1.26
N ARG A 25 13.08 -32.56 -0.68
CA ARG A 25 13.86 -31.99 0.42
C ARG A 25 13.09 -32.16 1.72
N ILE A 26 13.77 -32.49 2.80
CA ILE A 26 13.21 -32.60 4.13
C ILE A 26 14.03 -31.77 5.12
N TYR A 27 13.37 -31.20 6.13
CA TYR A 27 14.02 -30.61 7.28
C TYR A 27 13.92 -31.54 8.48
N VAL A 28 15.05 -31.83 9.12
CA VAL A 28 15.06 -32.71 10.29
C VAL A 28 14.85 -31.90 11.57
N GLU A 29 13.76 -32.19 12.26
CA GLU A 29 13.29 -31.56 13.50
C GLU A 29 14.42 -31.22 14.49
N ASN A 30 14.46 -29.98 14.99
CA ASN A 30 15.54 -29.43 15.82
C ASN A 30 15.81 -30.23 17.10
N SER A 31 14.74 -30.77 17.70
CA SER A 31 14.81 -31.61 18.90
C SER A 31 15.68 -32.87 18.70
N VAL A 32 15.88 -33.31 17.46
CA VAL A 32 16.68 -34.49 17.12
C VAL A 32 18.17 -34.16 17.10
N LYS A 33 18.85 -34.33 18.24
CA LYS A 33 20.25 -33.89 18.45
C LYS A 33 21.32 -34.71 17.69
N ASN A 34 21.05 -35.98 17.37
CA ASN A 34 22.06 -36.93 16.88
C ASN A 34 21.71 -37.49 15.49
N PHE A 35 21.08 -36.72 14.62
CA PHE A 35 20.78 -37.21 13.26
C PHE A 35 22.05 -37.29 12.42
N GLU A 36 22.33 -38.47 11.88
CA GLU A 36 23.50 -38.71 11.05
C GLU A 36 23.14 -39.52 9.81
N ILE A 37 23.78 -39.21 8.69
CA ILE A 37 23.73 -40.01 7.47
C ILE A 37 24.95 -40.92 7.43
N ASN A 38 24.70 -42.21 7.26
CA ASN A 38 25.72 -43.18 6.98
C ASN A 38 26.05 -43.15 5.48
N PHE A 39 27.15 -42.48 5.14
CA PHE A 39 27.62 -42.32 3.77
C PHE A 39 27.90 -43.64 3.03
N THR A 40 28.12 -44.75 3.76
CA THR A 40 28.42 -46.06 3.15
C THR A 40 27.19 -46.81 2.65
N ASN A 41 26.00 -46.54 3.19
CA ASN A 41 24.75 -47.18 2.75
C ASN A 41 23.65 -46.17 2.38
N SER A 42 23.98 -44.87 2.37
CA SER A 42 23.08 -43.78 1.97
C SER A 42 21.76 -43.74 2.74
N LYS A 43 21.82 -44.12 4.02
CA LYS A 43 20.69 -44.13 4.96
C LYS A 43 20.99 -43.27 6.17
N SER A 44 19.94 -42.84 6.87
CA SER A 44 20.06 -42.18 8.16
C SER A 44 20.33 -43.19 9.29
N ASN A 45 20.59 -42.71 10.51
CA ASN A 45 20.55 -43.52 11.72
C ASN A 45 19.15 -43.64 12.35
N ASN A 46 18.09 -43.21 11.66
CA ASN A 46 16.70 -43.35 12.09
C ASN A 46 16.00 -44.49 11.31
N ASP A 47 15.54 -45.51 12.02
CA ASP A 47 14.97 -46.72 11.42
C ASP A 47 13.59 -46.48 10.76
N GLU A 48 12.79 -45.54 11.27
CA GLU A 48 11.45 -45.22 10.73
C GLU A 48 11.55 -44.47 9.40
N LEU A 49 12.40 -43.44 9.33
CA LEU A 49 12.70 -42.71 8.11
C LEU A 49 13.28 -43.65 7.04
N ASN A 50 14.23 -44.50 7.43
CA ASN A 50 14.82 -45.48 6.50
C ASN A 50 13.79 -46.50 5.99
N SER A 51 12.84 -46.93 6.83
CA SER A 51 11.78 -47.85 6.44
C SER A 51 10.80 -47.20 5.46
N LEU A 52 10.45 -45.93 5.69
CA LEU A 52 9.58 -45.17 4.79
C LEU A 52 10.26 -44.87 3.45
N MET A 53 11.55 -44.54 3.49
CA MET A 53 12.41 -44.42 2.31
C MET A 53 12.39 -45.71 1.48
N ASP A 54 12.65 -46.86 2.09
CA ASP A 54 12.66 -48.16 1.39
C ASP A 54 11.29 -48.51 0.79
N LEU A 55 10.20 -48.25 1.53
CA LEU A 55 8.83 -48.56 1.11
C LEU A 55 8.44 -47.78 -0.16
N ASN A 56 8.93 -46.54 -0.28
CA ASN A 56 8.60 -45.63 -1.38
C ASN A 56 9.69 -45.58 -2.46
N GLY A 57 10.63 -46.53 -2.46
CA GLY A 57 11.64 -46.63 -3.52
C GLY A 57 12.71 -45.54 -3.51
N ALA A 58 12.97 -44.92 -2.34
CA ALA A 58 14.08 -44.00 -2.20
C ALA A 58 15.43 -44.74 -2.33
N THR A 59 16.35 -44.15 -3.08
CA THR A 59 17.68 -44.68 -3.38
C THR A 59 18.74 -44.20 -2.41
N ARG A 60 18.64 -42.95 -1.94
CA ARG A 60 19.59 -42.34 -0.99
C ARG A 60 18.99 -41.13 -0.27
N ILE A 61 19.59 -40.80 0.87
CA ILE A 61 19.48 -39.50 1.53
C ILE A 61 20.86 -38.86 1.64
N GLU A 62 20.95 -37.54 1.43
CA GLU A 62 22.17 -36.74 1.60
C GLU A 62 21.85 -35.33 2.11
N ARG A 63 22.86 -34.57 2.57
CA ARG A 63 22.64 -33.17 2.97
C ARG A 63 22.37 -32.32 1.74
N TRP A 64 21.38 -31.43 1.82
CA TRP A 64 21.12 -30.45 0.75
C TRP A 64 22.30 -29.48 0.62
N LEU A 65 22.76 -28.95 1.75
CA LEU A 65 23.91 -28.04 1.84
C LEU A 65 25.05 -28.72 2.63
N PRO A 66 25.93 -29.49 1.96
CA PRO A 66 26.92 -30.34 2.65
C PRO A 66 27.96 -29.54 3.47
N ASN A 67 28.15 -28.26 3.17
CA ASN A 67 29.10 -27.38 3.85
C ASN A 67 28.45 -26.40 4.83
N ALA A 68 27.13 -26.41 5.00
CA ALA A 68 26.45 -25.54 5.94
C ALA A 68 26.97 -25.77 7.37
N LEU A 69 27.41 -24.70 8.02
CA LEU A 69 27.87 -24.68 9.39
C LEU A 69 26.68 -24.61 10.36
N PRO A 70 26.84 -25.02 11.62
CA PRO A 70 25.79 -24.85 12.64
C PRO A 70 25.38 -23.40 12.91
N VAL A 71 26.15 -22.42 12.43
CA VAL A 71 25.85 -20.98 12.53
C VAL A 71 25.13 -20.44 11.31
N ASP A 72 25.08 -21.20 10.21
CA ASP A 72 24.35 -20.82 9.00
C ASP A 72 22.88 -21.18 9.21
N ARG A 73 22.12 -20.22 9.76
CA ARG A 73 20.72 -20.39 10.16
C ARG A 73 19.94 -19.10 10.00
N ASP A 74 18.64 -19.25 9.88
CA ASP A 74 17.67 -18.17 10.03
C ASP A 74 16.75 -18.52 11.21
N GLY A 75 16.82 -17.74 12.28
CA GLY A 75 16.18 -18.09 13.56
C GLY A 75 16.53 -19.51 14.04
N ASP A 76 15.50 -20.35 14.14
CA ASP A 76 15.60 -21.77 14.50
C ASP A 76 15.72 -22.72 13.29
N ILE A 77 15.75 -22.21 12.06
CA ILE A 77 16.01 -23.00 10.86
C ILE A 77 17.51 -23.08 10.60
N TYR A 78 18.12 -24.21 10.93
CA TYR A 78 19.54 -24.47 10.72
C TYR A 78 19.75 -25.09 9.34
N LEU A 79 20.43 -24.37 8.43
CA LEU A 79 20.59 -24.79 7.03
C LEU A 79 21.31 -26.15 6.88
N ASN A 80 22.09 -26.55 7.88
CA ASN A 80 22.76 -27.85 7.94
C ASN A 80 21.85 -29.04 8.31
N ARG A 81 20.56 -28.78 8.56
CA ARG A 81 19.53 -29.80 8.89
C ARG A 81 18.58 -30.12 7.73
N TYR A 82 18.81 -29.52 6.56
CA TYR A 82 18.14 -29.91 5.32
C TYR A 82 18.81 -31.12 4.67
N TYR A 83 17.99 -32.07 4.23
CA TYR A 83 18.41 -33.28 3.57
C TYR A 83 17.58 -33.53 2.31
N MET A 84 18.25 -34.02 1.26
CA MET A 84 17.63 -34.46 0.02
C MET A 84 17.42 -35.97 0.06
N ILE A 85 16.21 -36.42 -0.23
CA ILE A 85 15.87 -37.84 -0.44
C ILE A 85 15.62 -38.05 -1.93
N TYR A 86 16.36 -38.99 -2.54
CA TYR A 86 16.27 -39.31 -3.96
C TYR A 86 15.53 -40.61 -4.20
N PHE A 87 14.79 -40.72 -5.29
CA PHE A 87 13.99 -41.87 -5.71
C PHE A 87 14.44 -42.39 -7.08
N PHE A 88 13.97 -43.58 -7.48
CA PHE A 88 14.14 -44.02 -8.87
C PHE A 88 13.30 -43.15 -9.81
N SER A 89 13.81 -42.82 -11.00
CA SER A 89 13.18 -41.92 -11.99
C SER A 89 11.74 -42.26 -12.40
N ASP A 90 11.31 -43.50 -12.17
CA ASP A 90 9.96 -44.00 -12.48
C ASP A 90 8.97 -43.82 -11.30
N SER A 91 9.44 -43.26 -10.18
CA SER A 91 8.63 -43.00 -8.99
C SER A 91 7.96 -41.63 -9.15
N ILE A 92 6.66 -41.60 -9.45
CA ILE A 92 5.92 -40.34 -9.51
C ILE A 92 5.88 -39.76 -8.09
N LEU A 93 6.59 -38.66 -7.86
CA LEU A 93 6.43 -37.86 -6.65
C LEU A 93 5.01 -37.28 -6.62
N THR A 94 4.32 -37.45 -5.51
CA THR A 94 2.94 -36.98 -5.29
C THR A 94 2.87 -36.24 -3.96
N GLU A 95 1.91 -35.34 -3.77
CA GLU A 95 1.67 -34.73 -2.46
C GLU A 95 1.44 -35.76 -1.35
N SER A 96 0.83 -36.90 -1.71
CA SER A 96 0.67 -38.02 -0.78
C SER A 96 2.01 -38.54 -0.26
N LEU A 97 3.08 -38.48 -1.05
CA LEU A 97 4.42 -38.89 -0.62
C LEU A 97 5.01 -37.90 0.38
N LEU A 98 4.88 -36.58 0.14
CA LEU A 98 5.32 -35.55 1.07
C LEU A 98 4.61 -35.69 2.42
N LYS A 99 3.27 -35.82 2.42
CA LYS A 99 2.48 -36.04 3.65
C LYS A 99 2.94 -37.27 4.43
N MET A 100 3.37 -38.35 3.76
CA MET A 100 3.94 -39.51 4.44
C MET A 100 5.26 -39.18 5.15
N PHE A 101 6.16 -38.42 4.52
CA PHE A 101 7.43 -38.02 5.15
C PHE A 101 7.22 -37.04 6.30
N THR A 102 6.37 -36.03 6.13
CA THR A 102 6.01 -35.07 7.19
C THR A 102 5.32 -35.72 8.39
N SER A 103 4.68 -36.89 8.21
CA SER A 103 4.07 -37.63 9.34
C SER A 103 5.08 -38.26 10.33
N LEU A 104 6.37 -38.30 9.99
CA LEU A 104 7.40 -38.81 10.87
C LEU A 104 7.83 -37.73 11.87
N ALA A 105 7.84 -38.03 13.16
CA ALA A 105 8.25 -37.08 14.22
C ALA A 105 9.71 -36.56 14.12
N ILE A 106 10.50 -37.08 13.19
CA ILE A 106 11.87 -36.63 12.89
C ILE A 106 11.93 -35.62 11.74
N VAL A 107 10.85 -35.51 10.95
CA VAL A 107 10.73 -34.58 9.83
C VAL A 107 9.78 -33.48 10.26
N ASP A 108 10.27 -32.25 10.25
CA ASP A 108 9.45 -31.07 10.54
C ASP A 108 8.58 -30.74 9.31
N HIS A 109 9.23 -30.58 8.15
CA HIS A 109 8.55 -30.42 6.86
C HIS A 109 9.29 -31.14 5.73
N ALA A 110 8.55 -31.40 4.65
CA ALA A 110 9.04 -31.99 3.41
C ALA A 110 8.48 -31.20 2.21
N GLU A 111 9.34 -30.90 1.24
CA GLU A 111 9.01 -30.09 0.06
C GLU A 111 9.53 -30.75 -1.23
N LEU A 112 8.93 -30.41 -2.37
CA LEU A 112 9.49 -30.79 -3.68
C LEU A 112 10.73 -29.95 -3.97
N ASP A 113 11.70 -30.52 -4.69
CA ASP A 113 12.88 -29.76 -5.12
C ASP A 113 12.58 -29.05 -6.46
N PRO A 114 12.48 -27.71 -6.49
CA PRO A 114 12.17 -26.98 -7.70
C PRO A 114 13.33 -27.06 -8.71
N ILE A 115 12.99 -27.05 -9.99
CA ILE A 115 13.96 -26.85 -11.08
C ILE A 115 14.13 -25.35 -11.27
N TYR A 116 15.21 -24.79 -10.72
CA TYR A 116 15.58 -23.42 -10.98
C TYR A 116 16.01 -23.27 -12.45
N ARG A 117 15.17 -22.63 -13.27
CA ARG A 117 15.50 -22.24 -14.65
C ARG A 117 15.79 -20.74 -14.66
N PRO A 118 16.91 -20.28 -15.21
CA PRO A 118 17.05 -18.88 -15.59
C PRO A 118 16.04 -18.57 -16.70
N THR A 119 15.48 -17.35 -16.72
CA THR A 119 14.87 -16.80 -17.95
C THR A 119 15.86 -16.96 -19.10
N TYR A 120 15.41 -17.42 -20.27
CA TYR A 120 16.33 -17.80 -21.32
C TYR A 120 17.14 -16.57 -21.78
N THR A 121 18.45 -16.59 -21.50
CA THR A 121 19.38 -15.54 -21.90
C THR A 121 20.19 -16.04 -23.11
N PRO A 122 20.04 -15.42 -24.29
CA PRO A 122 20.89 -15.75 -25.43
C PRO A 122 22.39 -15.65 -25.09
N ASN A 123 23.20 -16.53 -25.66
CA ASN A 123 24.63 -16.63 -25.35
C ASN A 123 25.50 -15.58 -26.08
N ASP A 124 24.88 -14.63 -26.76
CA ASP A 124 25.52 -13.62 -27.61
C ASP A 124 26.31 -12.59 -26.75
N PRO A 125 27.60 -12.33 -27.03
CA PRO A 125 28.48 -11.53 -26.17
C PRO A 125 28.00 -10.11 -25.85
N TYR A 126 27.18 -9.50 -26.71
CA TYR A 126 26.65 -8.15 -26.53
C TYR A 126 25.22 -8.10 -25.97
N TRP A 127 24.61 -9.22 -25.54
CA TRP A 127 23.25 -9.24 -24.95
C TRP A 127 23.06 -8.17 -23.86
N ASN A 128 23.98 -8.09 -22.90
CA ASN A 128 23.94 -7.11 -21.80
C ASN A 128 24.12 -5.64 -22.25
N ASN A 129 24.34 -5.39 -23.54
CA ASN A 129 24.39 -4.06 -24.14
C ASN A 129 23.13 -3.75 -24.98
N GLN A 130 22.10 -4.60 -24.94
CA GLN A 130 20.88 -4.49 -25.74
C GLN A 130 19.62 -4.36 -24.86
N TYR A 131 19.48 -3.23 -24.17
CA TYR A 131 18.30 -2.96 -23.31
C TYR A 131 16.95 -3.16 -24.03
N GLY A 132 16.92 -2.90 -25.34
CA GLY A 132 15.68 -2.89 -26.11
C GLY A 132 14.97 -4.25 -26.16
N LEU A 133 15.70 -5.36 -26.03
CA LEU A 133 15.12 -6.71 -26.06
C LEU A 133 14.35 -7.01 -24.76
N GLU A 134 14.93 -6.70 -23.60
CA GLU A 134 14.23 -6.79 -22.31
C GLU A 134 13.07 -5.78 -22.24
N LEU A 135 13.25 -4.57 -22.78
CA LEU A 135 12.22 -3.54 -22.75
C LEU A 135 10.93 -3.96 -23.51
N ILE A 136 11.06 -4.71 -24.61
CA ILE A 136 9.92 -5.26 -25.35
C ILE A 136 9.50 -6.66 -24.89
N GLN A 137 10.08 -7.15 -23.79
CA GLN A 137 9.87 -8.48 -23.21
C GLN A 137 10.21 -9.64 -24.18
N ALA A 138 11.22 -9.47 -25.02
CA ALA A 138 11.65 -10.54 -25.93
C ALA A 138 12.27 -11.72 -25.18
N ASP A 139 12.97 -11.47 -24.07
CA ASP A 139 13.52 -12.48 -23.16
C ASP A 139 12.43 -13.41 -22.62
N LEU A 140 11.32 -12.86 -22.14
CA LEU A 140 10.16 -13.64 -21.69
C LEU A 140 9.48 -14.38 -22.85
N ALA A 141 9.41 -13.76 -24.03
CA ALA A 141 8.82 -14.40 -25.20
C ALA A 141 9.59 -15.66 -25.62
N PHE A 142 10.92 -15.67 -25.49
CA PHE A 142 11.74 -16.82 -25.88
C PHE A 142 11.47 -18.07 -25.02
N ASP A 143 11.02 -17.90 -23.78
CA ASP A 143 10.64 -19.00 -22.88
C ASP A 143 9.39 -19.78 -23.38
N LEU A 144 8.70 -19.29 -24.41
CA LEU A 144 7.59 -19.99 -25.06
C LEU A 144 8.04 -21.13 -26.00
N TRP A 145 9.34 -21.26 -26.24
CA TRP A 145 9.96 -22.34 -27.03
C TRP A 145 10.84 -23.24 -26.17
N ASP A 146 10.83 -24.55 -26.47
CA ASP A 146 11.76 -25.50 -25.85
C ASP A 146 13.13 -25.47 -26.56
N ILE A 147 13.89 -24.40 -26.33
CA ILE A 147 15.18 -24.16 -27.00
C ILE A 147 16.19 -25.27 -26.70
N ASP A 148 16.26 -25.73 -25.45
CA ASP A 148 17.11 -26.86 -25.04
C ASP A 148 16.67 -28.19 -25.68
N GLY A 149 15.36 -28.36 -25.91
CA GLY A 149 14.77 -29.46 -26.67
C GLY A 149 14.95 -29.36 -28.19
N GLY A 150 15.50 -28.24 -28.68
CA GLY A 150 15.80 -28.00 -30.09
C GLY A 150 14.72 -27.24 -30.86
N GLU A 151 13.71 -26.67 -30.20
CA GLU A 151 12.78 -25.72 -30.83
C GLU A 151 13.46 -24.35 -30.96
N ILE A 152 13.68 -23.90 -32.19
CA ILE A 152 14.36 -22.62 -32.46
C ILE A 152 13.30 -21.56 -32.78
N PRO A 153 13.20 -20.45 -32.01
CA PRO A 153 12.29 -19.35 -32.29
C PRO A 153 12.49 -18.81 -33.71
N GLY A 154 11.40 -18.59 -34.44
CA GLY A 154 11.45 -18.17 -35.86
C GLY A 154 11.47 -19.32 -36.87
N GLN A 155 11.77 -20.56 -36.46
CA GLN A 155 11.69 -21.73 -37.35
C GLN A 155 10.30 -22.37 -37.34
N MET A 156 9.88 -22.87 -38.50
CA MET A 156 8.66 -23.65 -38.63
C MET A 156 8.83 -24.79 -39.65
N THR A 157 8.12 -25.90 -39.44
CA THR A 157 8.17 -27.04 -40.36
C THR A 157 7.39 -26.82 -41.67
N SER A 158 6.50 -25.81 -41.69
CA SER A 158 5.65 -25.49 -42.83
C SER A 158 6.30 -24.57 -43.88
N GLY A 159 7.50 -24.05 -43.62
CA GLY A 159 8.20 -23.11 -44.50
C GLY A 159 9.08 -22.14 -43.71
N GLU A 160 9.29 -20.94 -44.23
CA GLU A 160 10.07 -19.88 -43.60
C GLU A 160 9.30 -18.57 -43.65
N ILE A 161 9.52 -17.68 -42.67
CA ILE A 161 9.05 -16.29 -42.73
C ILE A 161 10.24 -15.44 -43.17
N VAL A 162 10.06 -14.69 -44.26
CA VAL A 162 11.12 -13.88 -44.88
C VAL A 162 10.84 -12.40 -44.67
N VAL A 163 11.84 -11.68 -44.18
CA VAL A 163 11.84 -10.23 -44.01
C VAL A 163 12.74 -9.59 -45.07
N GLY A 164 12.14 -8.83 -45.97
CA GLY A 164 12.84 -8.00 -46.96
C GLY A 164 13.37 -6.73 -46.33
N VAL A 165 14.70 -6.56 -46.32
CA VAL A 165 15.37 -5.34 -45.87
C VAL A 165 15.63 -4.47 -47.10
N VAL A 166 14.73 -3.51 -47.35
CA VAL A 166 14.81 -2.58 -48.48
C VAL A 166 15.53 -1.33 -48.02
N ASP A 167 16.84 -1.29 -48.27
CA ASP A 167 17.72 -0.28 -47.68
C ASP A 167 18.99 -0.06 -48.54
N ASN A 168 19.99 0.57 -47.95
CA ASN A 168 21.29 0.89 -48.50
C ASN A 168 22.30 -0.22 -48.18
N GLY A 169 22.34 -1.23 -49.07
CA GLY A 169 23.25 -2.38 -48.97
C GLY A 169 22.88 -3.41 -47.90
N PHE A 170 23.44 -4.61 -48.02
CA PHE A 170 23.25 -5.72 -47.09
C PHE A 170 24.48 -6.64 -47.12
N GLU A 171 25.34 -6.56 -46.10
CA GLU A 171 26.49 -7.46 -45.93
C GLU A 171 26.01 -8.86 -45.50
N TRP A 172 25.55 -9.63 -46.48
CA TRP A 172 24.95 -10.95 -46.26
C TRP A 172 25.92 -11.98 -45.69
N ASP A 173 27.23 -11.80 -45.86
CA ASP A 173 28.26 -12.69 -45.31
C ASP A 173 28.76 -12.26 -43.93
N HIS A 174 28.09 -11.28 -43.29
CA HIS A 174 28.35 -10.91 -41.90
C HIS A 174 28.18 -12.15 -40.99
N PRO A 175 29.17 -12.48 -40.11
CA PRO A 175 29.14 -13.72 -39.31
C PRO A 175 27.89 -13.90 -38.45
N ASP A 176 27.27 -12.80 -38.07
CA ASP A 176 26.07 -12.76 -37.23
C ASP A 176 24.75 -12.66 -38.03
N LEU A 177 24.79 -12.57 -39.36
CA LEU A 177 23.59 -12.53 -40.22
C LEU A 177 23.47 -13.76 -41.12
N LEU A 178 24.62 -14.31 -41.53
CA LEU A 178 24.74 -15.34 -42.57
C LEU A 178 23.76 -16.51 -42.41
N ASP A 179 23.62 -17.08 -41.21
CA ASP A 179 22.77 -18.26 -40.97
C ASP A 179 21.27 -17.96 -41.13
N ASN A 180 20.91 -16.68 -41.03
CA ASN A 180 19.57 -16.17 -41.21
C ASN A 180 19.32 -15.59 -42.62
N VAL A 181 20.29 -15.59 -43.53
CA VAL A 181 20.07 -15.14 -44.90
C VAL A 181 19.12 -16.09 -45.63
N TRP A 182 18.11 -15.52 -46.30
CA TRP A 182 17.20 -16.25 -47.18
C TRP A 182 17.93 -16.72 -48.43
N GLN A 183 17.63 -17.93 -48.87
CA GLN A 183 18.20 -18.54 -50.07
C GLN A 183 17.07 -18.84 -51.06
N ASN A 184 17.16 -18.26 -52.26
CA ASN A 184 16.22 -18.55 -53.35
C ASN A 184 16.54 -19.90 -53.98
N LEU A 185 15.96 -20.97 -53.43
CA LEU A 185 16.08 -22.30 -54.01
C LEU A 185 15.36 -22.44 -55.37
N GLY A 186 14.65 -21.41 -55.85
CA GLY A 186 14.17 -21.31 -57.22
C GLY A 186 15.31 -21.19 -58.24
N GLU A 187 16.45 -20.65 -57.82
CA GLU A 187 17.66 -20.42 -58.63
C GLU A 187 18.76 -21.48 -58.36
N ASP A 188 18.47 -22.52 -57.58
CA ASP A 188 19.35 -23.68 -57.36
C ASP A 188 19.36 -24.56 -58.64
N ALA A 189 20.24 -24.20 -59.59
CA ALA A 189 20.26 -24.75 -60.92
C ALA A 189 20.86 -26.16 -60.96
N ASP A 190 21.73 -26.52 -60.01
CA ASP A 190 22.35 -27.85 -59.94
C ASP A 190 21.64 -28.83 -58.97
N GLY A 191 20.74 -28.31 -58.13
CA GLY A 191 19.77 -29.03 -57.31
C GLY A 191 20.36 -29.60 -56.03
N ASP A 192 21.40 -28.98 -55.47
CA ASP A 192 22.09 -29.44 -54.27
C ASP A 192 21.49 -28.90 -52.96
N GLY A 193 20.53 -27.97 -53.07
CA GLY A 193 19.71 -27.45 -51.99
C GLY A 193 20.27 -26.20 -51.30
N VAL A 194 21.30 -25.57 -51.85
CA VAL A 194 21.85 -24.29 -51.39
C VAL A 194 22.22 -23.41 -52.58
N VAL A 195 22.35 -22.10 -52.37
CA VAL A 195 22.82 -21.14 -53.41
C VAL A 195 24.08 -20.38 -52.98
N ILE A 196 24.53 -20.64 -51.74
CA ILE A 196 25.77 -20.11 -51.18
C ILE A 196 26.60 -21.24 -50.55
N ILE A 197 27.90 -21.24 -50.82
CA ILE A 197 28.84 -22.25 -50.30
C ILE A 197 30.12 -21.62 -49.76
N GLN A 198 30.78 -22.35 -48.85
CA GLN A 198 32.08 -21.96 -48.36
C GLN A 198 33.21 -22.44 -49.30
N SER A 199 34.01 -21.51 -49.81
CA SER A 199 35.15 -21.79 -50.68
C SER A 199 36.36 -20.96 -50.28
N GLY A 200 37.47 -21.64 -49.96
CA GLY A 200 38.73 -20.96 -49.61
C GLY A 200 38.69 -20.14 -48.30
N GLY A 201 37.71 -20.40 -47.43
CA GLY A 201 37.51 -19.67 -46.17
C GLY A 201 36.56 -18.47 -46.27
N ASN A 202 35.98 -18.22 -47.46
CA ASN A 202 34.96 -17.18 -47.67
C ASN A 202 33.66 -17.83 -48.14
N TRP A 203 32.54 -17.17 -47.89
CA TRP A 203 31.26 -17.52 -48.51
C TRP A 203 31.17 -16.91 -49.90
N ILE A 204 30.67 -17.68 -50.87
CA ILE A 204 30.47 -17.26 -52.25
C ILE A 204 29.12 -17.81 -52.75
N PHE A 205 28.55 -17.19 -53.77
CA PHE A 205 27.47 -17.83 -54.55
C PHE A 205 27.97 -19.14 -55.15
N ASP A 206 27.14 -20.17 -55.16
CA ASP A 206 27.51 -21.47 -55.68
C ASP A 206 27.85 -21.35 -57.18
N PRO A 207 29.09 -21.66 -57.61
CA PRO A 207 29.43 -21.67 -59.02
C PRO A 207 28.61 -22.64 -59.88
N GLY A 208 27.92 -23.63 -59.28
CA GLY A 208 26.97 -24.53 -59.92
C GLY A 208 25.69 -23.83 -60.37
N ASP A 209 25.28 -22.79 -59.65
CA ASP A 209 24.01 -22.08 -59.87
C ASP A 209 24.16 -20.86 -60.78
N ILE A 210 25.35 -20.25 -60.86
CA ILE A 210 25.61 -19.07 -61.69
C ILE A 210 25.57 -19.45 -63.19
N ASN A 211 24.39 -19.39 -63.79
CA ASN A 211 24.16 -19.77 -65.18
C ASN A 211 23.69 -18.57 -66.06
N GLY A 212 23.30 -17.44 -65.43
CA GLY A 212 22.84 -16.23 -66.10
C GLY A 212 21.42 -16.35 -66.68
N ILE A 213 20.59 -17.20 -66.09
CA ILE A 213 19.18 -17.46 -66.43
C ILE A 213 18.35 -17.16 -65.18
N ASP A 214 17.15 -16.65 -65.40
CA ASP A 214 16.10 -16.54 -64.38
C ASP A 214 15.35 -17.89 -64.39
N ASP A 215 15.72 -18.81 -63.49
CA ASP A 215 15.24 -20.20 -63.50
C ASP A 215 13.83 -20.34 -62.91
N ASP A 216 13.42 -19.44 -62.00
CA ASP A 216 12.09 -19.43 -61.38
C ASP A 216 11.05 -18.54 -62.11
N GLY A 217 11.50 -17.69 -63.03
CA GLY A 217 10.68 -16.86 -63.91
C GLY A 217 10.15 -15.59 -63.26
N ASP A 218 10.78 -15.10 -62.18
CA ASP A 218 10.38 -13.91 -61.44
C ASP A 218 10.88 -12.58 -62.05
N ASN A 219 11.69 -12.67 -63.12
CA ASN A 219 12.38 -11.60 -63.88
C ASN A 219 13.71 -11.11 -63.28
N TYR A 220 14.26 -11.79 -62.28
CA TYR A 220 15.51 -11.42 -61.61
C TYR A 220 16.54 -12.53 -61.75
N VAL A 221 17.46 -12.39 -62.72
CA VAL A 221 18.45 -13.43 -63.05
C VAL A 221 19.42 -13.70 -61.90
N ASP A 222 19.52 -14.96 -61.49
CA ASP A 222 20.44 -15.47 -60.48
C ASP A 222 20.23 -14.79 -59.09
N ASN A 223 18.99 -14.46 -58.69
CA ASN A 223 18.67 -13.69 -57.47
C ASN A 223 18.77 -14.51 -56.15
N PHE A 224 19.94 -15.09 -55.90
CA PHE A 224 20.17 -16.10 -54.85
C PHE A 224 19.77 -15.72 -53.42
N ILE A 225 19.97 -14.47 -53.01
CA ILE A 225 19.78 -14.04 -51.60
C ILE A 225 19.03 -12.71 -51.48
N GLY A 226 18.59 -12.16 -52.60
CA GLY A 226 18.21 -10.76 -52.71
C GLY A 226 18.57 -10.16 -54.06
N TRP A 227 18.49 -8.83 -54.15
CA TRP A 227 18.69 -8.10 -55.40
C TRP A 227 19.24 -6.69 -55.16
N ASP A 228 20.13 -6.25 -56.02
CA ASP A 228 20.54 -4.85 -56.12
C ASP A 228 19.73 -4.15 -57.21
N VAL A 229 18.75 -3.37 -56.78
CA VAL A 229 17.85 -2.64 -57.68
C VAL A 229 18.57 -1.52 -58.42
N SER A 230 19.48 -0.82 -57.74
CA SER A 230 20.11 0.40 -58.28
C SER A 230 21.21 0.08 -59.28
N PHE A 231 21.91 -1.04 -59.11
CA PHE A 231 22.90 -1.53 -60.06
C PHE A 231 22.37 -2.62 -61.00
N ASN A 232 21.16 -3.14 -60.73
CA ASN A 232 20.46 -4.15 -61.50
C ASN A 232 21.28 -5.44 -61.64
N ASP A 233 21.72 -5.98 -60.50
CA ASP A 233 22.40 -7.26 -60.38
C ASP A 233 21.95 -8.03 -59.12
N ASN A 234 22.44 -9.25 -58.96
CA ASN A 234 22.06 -10.17 -57.88
C ASN A 234 22.87 -10.00 -56.58
N ASN A 235 23.64 -8.92 -56.44
CA ASN A 235 24.57 -8.78 -55.34
C ASN A 235 24.24 -7.55 -54.47
N PRO A 236 23.45 -7.70 -53.39
CA PRO A 236 23.10 -6.58 -52.51
C PRO A 236 24.24 -6.12 -51.59
N MET A 237 25.46 -6.63 -51.75
CA MET A 237 26.61 -6.30 -50.92
C MET A 237 26.96 -4.81 -50.97
N PRO A 238 27.23 -4.15 -49.82
CA PRO A 238 27.70 -2.78 -49.77
C PRO A 238 28.90 -2.52 -50.69
N PRO A 239 28.82 -1.54 -51.63
CA PRO A 239 29.95 -1.20 -52.49
C PRO A 239 31.18 -0.68 -51.73
N ASN A 240 30.97 -0.10 -50.53
CA ASN A 240 31.99 0.35 -49.60
C ASN A 240 31.36 0.61 -48.22
N ASN A 241 32.19 0.95 -47.22
CA ASN A 241 31.75 1.15 -45.84
C ASN A 241 30.77 2.33 -45.59
N GLN A 242 30.43 3.14 -46.59
CA GLN A 242 29.41 4.19 -46.45
C GLN A 242 27.99 3.67 -46.74
N TYR A 243 27.87 2.44 -47.24
CA TYR A 243 26.60 1.75 -47.54
C TYR A 243 26.32 0.75 -46.39
N ASP A 244 26.38 1.22 -45.15
CA ASP A 244 26.36 0.41 -43.92
C ASP A 244 24.96 0.23 -43.33
N HIS A 245 24.09 1.22 -43.50
CA HIS A 245 22.79 1.32 -42.85
C HIS A 245 21.92 0.05 -43.00
N GLY A 246 21.80 -0.54 -44.19
CA GLY A 246 20.98 -1.74 -44.37
C GLY A 246 21.54 -2.97 -43.65
N THR A 247 22.86 -3.06 -43.47
CA THR A 247 23.49 -4.08 -42.61
C THR A 247 23.18 -3.84 -41.13
N ASN A 248 23.14 -2.58 -40.70
CA ASN A 248 22.78 -2.23 -39.32
C ASN A 248 21.31 -2.57 -39.01
N VAL A 249 20.42 -2.23 -39.93
CA VAL A 249 18.98 -2.51 -39.86
C VAL A 249 18.70 -4.02 -39.86
N ALA A 250 19.40 -4.79 -40.69
CA ALA A 250 19.25 -6.26 -40.75
C ALA A 250 19.52 -6.95 -39.41
N GLY A 251 20.55 -6.53 -38.66
CA GLY A 251 20.83 -7.09 -37.33
C GLY A 251 19.73 -6.85 -36.31
N CYS A 252 18.99 -5.74 -36.44
CA CYS A 252 17.83 -5.47 -35.59
C CYS A 252 16.64 -6.40 -35.90
N VAL A 253 16.51 -6.82 -37.16
CA VAL A 253 15.47 -7.77 -37.58
C VAL A 253 15.80 -9.17 -37.08
N SER A 254 16.93 -9.74 -37.52
CA SER A 254 17.24 -11.16 -37.29
C SER A 254 18.75 -11.45 -37.30
N ALA A 255 19.53 -10.82 -36.42
CA ALA A 255 20.84 -11.37 -36.05
C ALA A 255 20.69 -12.81 -35.54
N THR A 256 21.69 -13.64 -35.83
CA THR A 256 21.69 -15.08 -35.56
C THR A 256 21.81 -15.33 -34.06
N THR A 257 20.69 -15.24 -33.36
CA THR A 257 20.66 -15.30 -31.90
C THR A 257 21.12 -16.66 -31.38
N ASN A 258 21.87 -16.63 -30.27
CA ASN A 258 22.38 -17.78 -29.55
C ASN A 258 23.49 -18.57 -30.29
N ASN A 259 24.25 -17.90 -31.16
CA ASN A 259 25.37 -18.48 -31.92
C ASN A 259 26.76 -18.27 -31.26
N GLY A 260 26.81 -17.58 -30.11
CA GLY A 260 28.03 -17.24 -29.38
C GLY A 260 28.84 -16.09 -29.99
N THR A 261 28.23 -15.31 -30.89
CA THR A 261 28.83 -14.21 -31.64
C THR A 261 27.95 -12.97 -31.50
N GLY A 262 28.55 -11.78 -31.54
CA GLY A 262 27.80 -10.55 -31.74
C GLY A 262 26.63 -10.28 -30.79
N ILE A 263 25.46 -10.04 -31.40
CA ILE A 263 24.23 -9.53 -30.79
C ILE A 263 23.08 -10.54 -30.93
N ALA A 264 22.08 -10.41 -30.07
CA ALA A 264 20.80 -11.09 -30.25
C ALA A 264 19.79 -10.20 -30.99
N SER A 265 18.74 -10.78 -31.53
CA SER A 265 17.62 -10.06 -32.14
C SER A 265 16.28 -10.70 -31.78
N VAL A 266 15.20 -9.90 -31.85
CA VAL A 266 13.84 -10.39 -31.59
C VAL A 266 13.37 -11.39 -32.65
N GLY A 267 13.82 -11.26 -33.91
CA GLY A 267 13.49 -12.22 -34.96
C GLY A 267 14.18 -13.57 -34.81
N TRP A 268 15.24 -13.66 -33.99
CA TRP A 268 15.99 -14.87 -33.65
C TRP A 268 16.57 -15.63 -34.85
N SER A 269 15.72 -16.36 -35.60
CA SER A 269 16.12 -17.09 -36.81
C SER A 269 15.16 -16.91 -37.99
N VAL A 270 14.36 -15.84 -38.03
CA VAL A 270 13.59 -15.50 -39.24
C VAL A 270 14.54 -15.14 -40.39
N LYS A 271 14.08 -15.32 -41.63
CA LYS A 271 14.96 -15.20 -42.80
C LYS A 271 15.07 -13.77 -43.30
N LEU A 272 16.26 -13.37 -43.73
CA LEU A 272 16.58 -12.02 -44.23
C LEU A 272 16.79 -12.04 -45.74
N MET A 273 16.06 -11.20 -46.46
CA MET A 273 16.24 -10.95 -47.89
C MET A 273 16.80 -9.53 -48.08
N GLY A 274 18.02 -9.43 -48.62
CA GLY A 274 18.69 -8.14 -48.80
C GLY A 274 18.31 -7.46 -50.11
N ILE A 275 17.76 -6.25 -50.07
CA ILE A 275 17.39 -5.47 -51.26
C ILE A 275 18.12 -4.12 -51.25
N ASN A 276 19.23 -4.02 -51.98
CA ASN A 276 19.89 -2.73 -52.13
C ASN A 276 19.06 -1.82 -53.05
N SER A 277 18.63 -0.68 -52.53
CA SER A 277 17.75 0.28 -53.21
C SER A 277 18.37 1.65 -53.35
N THR A 278 19.71 1.72 -53.33
CA THR A 278 20.41 2.97 -53.60
C THR A 278 21.74 2.82 -54.33
N ASP A 279 22.05 3.83 -55.13
CA ASP A 279 23.37 4.14 -55.66
C ASP A 279 24.06 5.30 -54.91
N ASP A 280 23.44 5.85 -53.86
CA ASP A 280 23.97 6.93 -53.01
C ASP A 280 24.00 6.51 -51.52
N PRO A 281 25.14 6.64 -50.81
CA PRO A 281 25.24 6.19 -49.43
C PRO A 281 24.39 7.00 -48.44
N GLY A 282 23.90 8.19 -48.82
CA GLY A 282 23.22 9.10 -47.92
C GLY A 282 21.70 8.98 -47.88
N PHE A 283 21.07 8.34 -48.86
CA PHE A 283 19.60 8.24 -48.98
C PHE A 283 19.19 7.13 -49.93
N VAL A 284 17.97 6.60 -49.79
CA VAL A 284 17.39 5.57 -50.68
C VAL A 284 16.85 6.20 -51.96
N THR A 285 17.41 5.85 -53.12
CA THR A 285 17.03 6.43 -54.43
C THR A 285 15.94 5.65 -55.16
N ASP A 286 15.90 4.32 -55.01
CA ASP A 286 15.02 3.41 -55.76
C ASP A 286 14.00 2.64 -54.89
N GLY A 287 13.68 3.18 -53.71
CA GLY A 287 12.79 2.56 -52.71
C GLY A 287 11.47 1.97 -53.25
N PRO A 288 10.70 2.65 -54.13
CA PRO A 288 9.47 2.09 -54.69
C PRO A 288 9.69 0.77 -55.47
N GLN A 289 10.79 0.69 -56.22
CA GLN A 289 11.15 -0.51 -56.97
C GLN A 289 11.64 -1.60 -56.00
N GLY A 290 12.42 -1.23 -54.98
CA GLY A 290 12.84 -2.15 -53.91
C GLY A 290 11.68 -2.81 -53.17
N ILE A 291 10.65 -2.04 -52.79
CA ILE A 291 9.43 -2.58 -52.15
C ILE A 291 8.76 -3.62 -53.05
N LEU A 292 8.60 -3.29 -54.34
CA LEU A 292 7.96 -4.20 -55.28
C LEU A 292 8.79 -5.47 -55.51
N THR A 293 10.11 -5.34 -55.67
CA THR A 293 11.05 -6.46 -55.82
C THR A 293 10.97 -7.40 -54.62
N ALA A 294 11.03 -6.88 -53.38
CA ALA A 294 10.91 -7.69 -52.17
C ALA A 294 9.61 -8.50 -52.14
N GLY A 295 8.48 -7.87 -52.49
CA GLY A 295 7.19 -8.55 -52.58
C GLY A 295 7.13 -9.61 -53.69
N GLN A 296 7.72 -9.34 -54.86
CA GLN A 296 7.79 -10.30 -55.97
C GLN A 296 8.62 -11.54 -55.64
N MET A 297 9.72 -11.35 -54.90
CA MET A 297 10.61 -12.42 -54.45
C MET A 297 10.07 -13.18 -53.21
N GLY A 298 8.90 -12.80 -52.70
CA GLY A 298 8.19 -13.56 -51.66
C GLY A 298 8.47 -13.13 -50.21
N ALA A 299 8.91 -11.89 -49.97
CA ALA A 299 9.00 -11.36 -48.60
C ALA A 299 7.61 -11.34 -47.93
N ASN A 300 7.53 -11.89 -46.71
CA ASN A 300 6.32 -11.85 -45.86
C ASN A 300 6.21 -10.52 -45.11
N VAL A 301 7.34 -9.97 -44.68
CA VAL A 301 7.44 -8.65 -44.05
C VAL A 301 8.45 -7.82 -44.82
N ILE A 302 8.19 -6.54 -45.04
CA ILE A 302 9.10 -5.62 -45.74
C ILE A 302 9.40 -4.47 -44.80
N ASN A 303 10.66 -4.33 -44.37
CA ASN A 303 11.11 -3.21 -43.54
C ASN A 303 11.63 -2.06 -44.41
N LEU A 304 11.17 -0.85 -44.10
CA LEU A 304 11.55 0.41 -44.75
C LEU A 304 12.12 1.39 -43.72
N SER A 305 13.43 1.41 -43.56
CA SER A 305 14.11 2.35 -42.65
C SER A 305 14.47 3.66 -43.35
N PHE A 306 13.56 4.16 -44.18
CA PHE A 306 13.70 5.41 -44.95
C PHE A 306 12.34 6.13 -45.06
N GLY A 307 12.39 7.43 -45.35
CA GLY A 307 11.20 8.20 -45.68
C GLY A 307 11.48 9.69 -45.75
N GLY A 308 10.42 10.48 -45.90
CA GLY A 308 10.51 11.93 -45.87
C GLY A 308 9.18 12.64 -46.02
N SER A 309 9.25 13.96 -46.20
CA SER A 309 8.08 14.81 -46.37
C SER A 309 7.42 14.60 -47.74
N GLY A 310 6.15 14.22 -47.78
CA GLY A 310 5.39 14.09 -49.03
C GLY A 310 4.14 13.23 -48.88
N ALA A 311 3.20 13.35 -49.81
CA ALA A 311 2.04 12.45 -49.87
C ALA A 311 2.41 11.09 -50.48
N CYS A 312 1.74 10.02 -50.08
CA CYS A 312 2.04 8.65 -50.53
C CYS A 312 2.06 8.47 -52.06
N GLY A 313 1.13 9.09 -52.79
CA GLY A 313 1.12 9.06 -54.26
C GLY A 313 1.29 7.65 -54.84
N GLY A 314 2.38 7.43 -55.59
CA GLY A 314 2.73 6.13 -56.17
C GLY A 314 3.07 5.04 -55.14
N TYR A 315 3.65 5.40 -53.99
CA TYR A 315 3.94 4.46 -52.90
C TYR A 315 2.68 3.73 -52.45
N GLN A 316 1.54 4.42 -52.32
CA GLN A 316 0.28 3.79 -51.90
C GLN A 316 -0.12 2.64 -52.84
N SER A 317 0.07 2.83 -54.15
CA SER A 317 -0.28 1.79 -55.13
C SER A 317 0.64 0.58 -55.04
N ILE A 318 1.92 0.81 -54.75
CA ILE A 318 2.93 -0.25 -54.60
C ILE A 318 2.72 -1.00 -53.28
N ILE A 319 2.52 -0.28 -52.18
CA ILE A 319 2.19 -0.85 -50.86
C ILE A 319 0.93 -1.71 -50.95
N ASN A 320 -0.14 -1.19 -51.57
CA ASN A 320 -1.35 -1.99 -51.79
C ASN A 320 -1.10 -3.19 -52.70
N THR A 321 -0.18 -3.11 -53.65
CA THR A 321 0.16 -4.23 -54.53
C THR A 321 0.86 -5.33 -53.73
N VAL A 322 1.88 -4.99 -52.94
CA VAL A 322 2.61 -5.99 -52.13
C VAL A 322 1.74 -6.58 -51.03
N TYR A 323 0.90 -5.76 -50.40
CA TYR A 323 -0.06 -6.23 -49.40
C TYR A 323 -1.10 -7.17 -50.00
N ASN A 324 -1.82 -6.76 -51.06
CA ASN A 324 -2.97 -7.52 -51.56
C ASN A 324 -2.59 -8.69 -52.48
N ASN A 325 -1.52 -8.56 -53.27
CA ASN A 325 -1.18 -9.55 -54.29
C ASN A 325 -0.07 -10.51 -53.84
N TYR A 326 0.86 -10.04 -53.01
CA TYR A 326 1.98 -10.85 -52.52
C TYR A 326 1.85 -11.22 -51.04
N GLY A 327 0.89 -10.63 -50.32
CA GLY A 327 0.63 -10.98 -48.91
C GLY A 327 1.68 -10.42 -47.94
N ALA A 328 2.42 -9.38 -48.33
CA ALA A 328 3.46 -8.79 -47.49
C ALA A 328 2.92 -7.74 -46.50
N ILE A 329 3.40 -7.73 -45.26
CA ILE A 329 3.19 -6.64 -44.29
C ILE A 329 4.34 -5.64 -44.45
N VAL A 330 4.03 -4.34 -44.58
CA VAL A 330 5.04 -3.29 -44.70
C VAL A 330 5.21 -2.59 -43.36
N VAL A 331 6.44 -2.43 -42.90
CA VAL A 331 6.81 -1.75 -41.65
C VAL A 331 7.79 -0.64 -41.98
N ALA A 332 7.56 0.58 -41.49
CA ALA A 332 8.38 1.73 -41.87
C ALA A 332 8.68 2.67 -40.70
N SER A 333 9.87 3.26 -40.73
CA SER A 333 10.33 4.23 -39.73
C SER A 333 9.53 5.54 -39.82
N ALA A 334 9.02 6.05 -38.69
CA ALA A 334 8.17 7.24 -38.64
C ALA A 334 8.90 8.56 -38.95
N GLY A 335 10.23 8.59 -38.85
CA GLY A 335 11.07 9.77 -39.09
C GLY A 335 11.74 10.32 -37.83
N ASN A 336 12.77 11.15 -38.00
CA ASN A 336 13.66 11.60 -36.91
C ASN A 336 13.53 13.11 -36.62
N GLY A 337 12.33 13.68 -36.80
CA GLY A 337 12.07 15.08 -36.54
C GLY A 337 12.56 16.06 -37.61
N ASP A 338 12.70 17.33 -37.25
CA ASP A 338 13.23 18.39 -38.11
C ASP A 338 14.77 18.46 -38.12
N ASP A 339 15.33 19.30 -38.99
CA ASP A 339 16.79 19.51 -39.10
C ASP A 339 17.45 20.05 -37.81
N ASN A 340 16.66 20.50 -36.82
CA ASN A 340 17.15 20.95 -35.52
C ASN A 340 17.10 19.85 -34.44
N GLY A 341 16.65 18.64 -34.81
CA GLY A 341 16.51 17.50 -33.90
C GLY A 341 15.26 17.58 -33.02
N ASN A 342 14.23 18.30 -33.46
CA ASN A 342 12.97 18.43 -32.73
C ASN A 342 11.88 17.56 -33.34
N THR A 343 11.05 16.93 -32.50
CA THR A 343 9.83 16.22 -32.93
C THR A 343 8.95 17.11 -33.81
N THR A 344 8.55 16.54 -34.94
CA THR A 344 7.56 17.07 -35.87
C THR A 344 6.30 16.22 -35.87
N PHE A 345 5.17 16.85 -36.24
CA PHE A 345 3.83 16.25 -36.28
C PHE A 345 3.26 16.12 -37.70
N ASP A 346 4.08 16.41 -38.71
CA ASP A 346 3.66 16.44 -40.11
C ASP A 346 3.45 15.02 -40.67
N PHE A 347 2.88 14.91 -41.87
CA PHE A 347 2.76 13.60 -42.52
C PHE A 347 4.12 13.11 -43.05
N HIS A 348 4.51 11.88 -42.72
CA HIS A 348 5.76 11.25 -43.16
C HIS A 348 5.45 10.08 -44.11
N SER A 349 6.11 10.00 -45.26
CA SER A 349 5.89 8.96 -46.28
C SER A 349 7.18 8.16 -46.50
N PRO A 350 7.11 6.82 -46.64
CA PRO A 350 5.90 6.00 -46.77
C PRO A 350 5.27 5.54 -45.45
N SER A 351 5.82 5.88 -44.28
CA SER A 351 5.33 5.35 -43.01
C SER A 351 3.86 5.67 -42.71
N GLY A 352 3.40 6.87 -43.01
CA GLY A 352 1.99 7.26 -42.83
C GLY A 352 1.02 6.80 -43.92
N CYS A 353 1.43 5.93 -44.85
CA CYS A 353 0.56 5.39 -45.90
C CYS A 353 -0.36 4.28 -45.38
N ASP A 354 -1.51 4.06 -46.02
CA ASP A 354 -2.39 2.95 -45.64
C ASP A 354 -1.70 1.60 -45.89
N ASN A 355 -1.97 0.60 -45.06
CA ASN A 355 -1.34 -0.74 -45.06
C ASN A 355 0.18 -0.72 -44.76
N VAL A 356 0.64 0.28 -44.02
CA VAL A 356 1.99 0.35 -43.45
C VAL A 356 1.87 0.44 -41.93
N ILE A 357 2.68 -0.32 -41.20
CA ILE A 357 2.88 -0.11 -39.76
C ILE A 357 3.98 0.94 -39.59
N SER A 358 3.59 2.11 -39.11
CA SER A 358 4.44 3.27 -38.85
C SER A 358 5.00 3.22 -37.44
N VAL A 359 6.33 3.17 -37.31
CA VAL A 359 7.00 2.93 -36.02
C VAL A 359 7.83 4.12 -35.60
N SER A 360 7.48 4.73 -34.46
CA SER A 360 8.29 5.77 -33.80
C SER A 360 9.27 5.17 -32.78
N ALA A 361 10.15 6.01 -32.24
CA ALA A 361 11.29 5.59 -31.43
C ALA A 361 11.17 6.08 -29.97
N ILE A 362 11.56 5.20 -29.05
CA ILE A 362 11.75 5.50 -27.62
C ILE A 362 13.13 5.04 -27.15
N GLY A 363 13.59 5.63 -26.05
CA GLY A 363 14.83 5.30 -25.37
C GLY A 363 14.67 4.36 -24.16
N PRO A 364 15.77 4.11 -23.43
CA PRO A 364 15.75 3.33 -22.20
C PRO A 364 14.78 3.92 -21.16
N GLY A 365 13.97 3.08 -20.52
CA GLY A 365 13.01 3.50 -19.50
C GLY A 365 11.76 4.19 -20.05
N ASP A 366 11.36 3.89 -21.29
CA ASP A 366 10.19 4.45 -21.98
C ASP A 366 10.20 5.96 -22.20
N ASN A 367 11.39 6.55 -22.30
CA ASN A 367 11.54 7.97 -22.55
C ASN A 367 11.33 8.30 -24.03
N PHE A 368 10.46 9.27 -24.32
CA PHE A 368 10.29 9.87 -25.65
C PHE A 368 10.95 11.26 -25.66
N ASP A 369 12.27 11.30 -25.92
CA ASP A 369 13.15 12.48 -25.78
C ASP A 369 12.92 13.63 -26.82
N CYS A 370 11.71 13.74 -27.37
CA CYS A 370 11.26 14.82 -28.26
C CYS A 370 12.12 15.08 -29.51
N TRP A 371 12.77 14.04 -30.06
CA TRP A 371 13.49 14.11 -31.34
C TRP A 371 12.82 13.28 -32.44
N ALA A 372 12.21 12.15 -32.11
CA ALA A 372 11.55 11.28 -33.08
C ALA A 372 10.25 11.91 -33.57
N HIS A 373 9.84 11.54 -34.78
CA HIS A 373 8.58 12.00 -35.37
C HIS A 373 7.39 11.39 -34.63
N ALA A 374 6.36 12.20 -34.37
CA ALA A 374 5.10 11.78 -33.76
C ALA A 374 3.95 12.17 -34.70
N GLY A 375 2.80 11.51 -34.64
CA GLY A 375 1.66 11.92 -35.45
C GLY A 375 0.52 10.92 -35.44
N THR A 376 -0.63 11.32 -35.97
CA THR A 376 -1.83 10.49 -36.01
C THR A 376 -1.72 9.27 -36.94
N THR A 377 -0.63 9.17 -37.71
CA THR A 377 -0.32 8.04 -38.58
C THR A 377 0.85 7.21 -38.04
N VAL A 378 1.21 7.37 -36.76
CA VAL A 378 2.12 6.48 -36.03
C VAL A 378 1.26 5.41 -35.37
N ASP A 379 1.62 4.14 -35.56
CA ASP A 379 0.82 3.00 -35.06
C ASP A 379 1.35 2.45 -33.73
N LEU A 380 2.68 2.49 -33.52
CA LEU A 380 3.32 2.08 -32.27
C LEU A 380 4.73 2.70 -32.10
N CYS A 381 5.31 2.55 -30.92
CA CYS A 381 6.70 2.88 -30.60
C CYS A 381 7.53 1.62 -30.33
N ALA A 382 8.82 1.66 -30.65
CA ALA A 382 9.78 0.61 -30.30
C ALA A 382 11.15 1.22 -29.96
N PRO A 383 12.08 0.48 -29.34
CA PRO A 383 13.41 0.98 -29.02
C PRO A 383 14.11 1.57 -30.24
N GLY A 384 14.65 2.78 -30.13
CA GLY A 384 15.33 3.46 -31.24
C GLY A 384 16.56 4.28 -30.83
N GLU A 385 16.88 4.34 -29.54
CA GLU A 385 18.05 5.05 -29.03
C GLU A 385 19.13 4.10 -28.53
N ASN A 386 20.40 4.40 -28.82
CA ASN A 386 21.54 3.58 -28.40
C ASN A 386 21.41 2.09 -28.77
N ILE A 387 20.84 1.79 -29.93
CA ILE A 387 20.58 0.43 -30.39
C ILE A 387 21.88 -0.20 -30.88
N ARG A 388 22.34 -1.24 -30.17
CA ARG A 388 23.51 -2.03 -30.52
C ARG A 388 23.13 -3.06 -31.59
N THR A 389 23.78 -3.02 -32.75
CA THR A 389 23.49 -3.91 -33.90
C THR A 389 24.73 -4.17 -34.75
N THR A 390 24.60 -5.04 -35.76
CA THR A 390 25.64 -5.38 -36.76
C THR A 390 26.11 -4.17 -37.54
N ASP A 391 27.32 -4.22 -38.08
CA ASP A 391 27.92 -3.18 -38.92
C ASP A 391 28.89 -3.81 -39.93
N VAL A 392 29.14 -3.13 -41.04
CA VAL A 392 29.92 -3.64 -42.16
C VAL A 392 31.34 -4.08 -41.75
N ASN A 393 31.93 -4.97 -42.54
CA ASN A 393 33.19 -5.67 -42.27
C ASN A 393 33.12 -6.61 -41.06
N GLY A 394 31.97 -7.23 -40.80
CA GLY A 394 31.79 -8.16 -39.69
C GLY A 394 31.88 -7.52 -38.31
N SER A 395 31.47 -6.24 -38.18
CA SER A 395 31.64 -5.43 -36.97
C SER A 395 30.30 -5.08 -36.30
N TYR A 396 30.32 -4.27 -35.24
CA TYR A 396 29.12 -3.94 -34.46
C TYR A 396 29.16 -2.48 -33.98
N GLY A 397 28.03 -1.79 -34.10
CA GLY A 397 27.87 -0.38 -33.78
C GLY A 397 26.71 -0.11 -32.83
N SER A 398 26.59 1.13 -32.36
CA SER A 398 25.44 1.62 -31.59
C SER A 398 24.89 2.87 -32.24
N PHE A 399 23.58 2.87 -32.53
CA PHE A 399 22.97 3.88 -33.38
C PHE A 399 21.69 4.47 -32.77
N LEU A 400 21.22 5.57 -33.36
CA LEU A 400 20.04 6.33 -32.96
C LEU A 400 19.16 6.56 -34.20
N GLY A 401 17.86 6.28 -34.10
CA GLY A 401 16.89 6.58 -35.14
C GLY A 401 15.67 5.67 -35.14
N THR A 402 14.55 6.17 -35.66
CA THR A 402 13.36 5.36 -35.97
C THR A 402 13.66 4.24 -36.98
N SER A 403 14.74 4.39 -37.75
CA SER A 403 15.34 3.38 -38.62
C SER A 403 15.72 2.08 -37.91
N PHE A 404 15.87 2.09 -36.58
CA PHE A 404 16.15 0.90 -35.76
C PHE A 404 14.89 0.37 -35.06
N SER A 405 13.89 1.22 -34.83
CA SER A 405 12.60 0.84 -34.26
C SER A 405 11.74 0.03 -35.24
N SER A 406 11.72 0.42 -36.51
CA SER A 406 10.99 -0.32 -37.56
C SER A 406 11.50 -1.75 -37.79
N PRO A 407 12.83 -2.04 -37.89
CA PRO A 407 13.30 -3.41 -38.07
C PRO A 407 13.10 -4.29 -36.84
N ILE A 408 13.21 -3.75 -35.62
CA ILE A 408 12.86 -4.50 -34.40
C ILE A 408 11.40 -4.95 -34.49
N THR A 409 10.50 -4.03 -34.88
CA THR A 409 9.08 -4.34 -35.06
C THR A 409 8.86 -5.36 -36.19
N ALA A 410 9.58 -5.24 -37.31
CA ALA A 410 9.50 -6.20 -38.40
C ALA A 410 9.96 -7.62 -37.99
N GLY A 411 11.03 -7.70 -37.19
CA GLY A 411 11.50 -8.97 -36.60
C GLY A 411 10.47 -9.56 -35.64
N ALA A 412 9.84 -8.74 -34.80
CA ALA A 412 8.78 -9.17 -33.89
C ALA A 412 7.53 -9.68 -34.60
N ILE A 413 7.09 -8.99 -35.67
CA ILE A 413 6.00 -9.45 -36.55
C ILE A 413 6.36 -10.80 -37.17
N ALA A 414 7.59 -10.95 -37.68
CA ALA A 414 8.03 -12.19 -38.30
C ALA A 414 8.10 -13.34 -37.29
N LEU A 415 8.58 -13.09 -36.06
CA LEU A 415 8.58 -14.07 -34.98
C LEU A 415 7.14 -14.51 -34.64
N LEU A 416 6.23 -13.56 -34.43
CA LEU A 416 4.81 -13.83 -34.17
C LEU A 416 4.19 -14.67 -35.29
N TRP A 417 4.43 -14.30 -36.55
CA TRP A 417 3.86 -15.00 -37.69
C TRP A 417 4.44 -16.41 -37.85
N SER A 418 5.72 -16.63 -37.50
CA SER A 418 6.32 -17.97 -37.49
C SER A 418 5.65 -18.90 -36.47
N ARG A 419 5.15 -18.35 -35.35
CA ARG A 419 4.40 -19.10 -34.34
C ARG A 419 2.98 -19.40 -34.77
N PHE A 420 2.36 -18.52 -35.55
CA PHE A 420 1.00 -18.65 -36.08
C PHE A 420 0.97 -18.65 -37.61
N PRO A 421 1.57 -19.66 -38.29
CA PRO A 421 1.82 -19.61 -39.73
C PRO A 421 0.57 -19.70 -40.61
N SER A 422 -0.59 -20.00 -40.01
CA SER A 422 -1.89 -19.99 -40.70
C SER A 422 -2.66 -18.68 -40.53
N ALA A 423 -2.16 -17.73 -39.76
CA ALA A 423 -2.78 -16.43 -39.58
C ALA A 423 -2.68 -15.60 -40.87
N ASP A 424 -3.71 -14.78 -41.12
CA ASP A 424 -3.68 -13.78 -42.18
C ASP A 424 -3.01 -12.48 -41.71
N GLN A 425 -2.72 -11.59 -42.66
CA GLN A 425 -2.02 -10.33 -42.39
C GLN A 425 -2.78 -9.45 -41.39
N GLU A 426 -4.11 -9.37 -41.51
CA GLU A 426 -4.95 -8.52 -40.65
C GLU A 426 -4.88 -8.98 -39.20
N TRP A 427 -4.96 -10.30 -38.95
CA TRP A 427 -4.80 -10.86 -37.61
C TRP A 427 -3.42 -10.57 -37.01
N VAL A 428 -2.35 -10.71 -37.81
CA VAL A 428 -0.97 -10.46 -37.33
C VAL A 428 -0.77 -8.99 -36.97
N ILE A 429 -1.27 -8.08 -37.81
CA ILE A 429 -1.21 -6.63 -37.57
C ILE A 429 -1.99 -6.26 -36.30
N ASP A 430 -3.24 -6.69 -36.23
CA ASP A 430 -4.12 -6.43 -35.08
C ASP A 430 -3.50 -6.97 -33.78
N ARG A 431 -2.91 -8.16 -33.84
CA ARG A 431 -2.27 -8.79 -32.68
C ARG A 431 -1.09 -7.97 -32.14
N ILE A 432 -0.29 -7.37 -33.01
CA ILE A 432 0.83 -6.50 -32.59
C ILE A 432 0.30 -5.18 -32.03
N LEU A 433 -0.64 -4.53 -32.71
CA LEU A 433 -1.10 -3.19 -32.35
C LEU A 433 -2.00 -3.16 -31.09
N THR A 434 -2.72 -4.24 -30.80
CA THR A 434 -3.60 -4.30 -29.62
C THR A 434 -2.91 -4.78 -28.34
N ASN A 435 -1.63 -5.18 -28.43
CA ASN A 435 -0.87 -5.79 -27.33
C ASN A 435 0.44 -5.04 -27.04
N THR A 436 0.41 -3.73 -27.22
CA THR A 436 1.46 -2.82 -26.76
C THR A 436 1.32 -2.52 -25.26
N ASP A 437 2.38 -1.94 -24.70
CA ASP A 437 2.39 -1.35 -23.36
C ASP A 437 2.26 0.17 -23.46
N GLU A 438 1.31 0.75 -22.73
CA GLU A 438 1.24 2.20 -22.57
C GLU A 438 2.39 2.70 -21.70
N PHE A 439 2.87 3.92 -21.95
CA PHE A 439 3.94 4.54 -21.17
C PHE A 439 3.67 6.03 -20.93
N SER A 440 4.25 6.58 -19.85
CA SER A 440 3.87 7.89 -19.31
C SER A 440 3.96 9.04 -20.32
N ASP A 441 4.99 9.01 -21.18
CA ASP A 441 5.28 10.11 -22.10
C ASP A 441 4.22 10.25 -23.20
N MET A 442 3.38 9.24 -23.45
CA MET A 442 2.27 9.31 -24.41
C MET A 442 1.25 10.41 -24.09
N THR A 443 1.16 10.84 -22.84
CA THR A 443 0.26 11.93 -22.41
C THR A 443 0.98 13.28 -22.24
N SER A 444 2.28 13.33 -22.57
CA SER A 444 3.12 14.52 -22.40
C SER A 444 3.10 15.43 -23.63
N SER A 445 4.08 16.32 -23.75
CA SER A 445 4.15 17.30 -24.84
C SER A 445 5.57 17.55 -25.33
N CYS A 446 5.74 17.65 -26.65
CA CYS A 446 6.99 18.06 -27.29
C CYS A 446 6.76 19.34 -28.10
N ASN A 447 7.63 20.34 -27.96
CA ASN A 447 7.59 21.58 -28.75
C ASN A 447 6.22 22.30 -28.72
N ALA A 448 5.54 22.26 -27.57
CA ALA A 448 4.17 22.76 -27.36
C ALA A 448 3.05 22.03 -28.13
N GLY A 449 3.35 20.91 -28.80
CA GLY A 449 2.37 19.95 -29.31
C GLY A 449 2.12 18.83 -28.31
N SER A 450 0.86 18.38 -28.22
CA SER A 450 0.49 17.23 -27.39
C SER A 450 0.94 15.93 -28.05
N LEU A 451 1.43 14.97 -27.27
CA LEU A 451 1.72 13.60 -27.72
C LEU A 451 0.49 12.68 -27.61
N GLU A 452 -0.58 13.14 -26.99
CA GLU A 452 -1.81 12.36 -26.81
C GLU A 452 -2.39 11.94 -28.18
N GLY A 453 -2.42 10.62 -28.42
CA GLY A 453 -2.85 10.03 -29.69
C GLY A 453 -1.86 10.18 -30.85
N MET A 454 -0.59 10.54 -30.58
CA MET A 454 0.46 10.77 -31.60
C MET A 454 1.58 9.72 -31.59
N LEU A 455 1.60 8.83 -30.59
CA LEU A 455 2.60 7.75 -30.44
C LEU A 455 2.02 6.36 -30.67
N GLY A 456 0.87 6.31 -31.35
CA GLY A 456 0.17 5.07 -31.64
C GLY A 456 -0.42 4.41 -30.40
N THR A 457 -0.39 3.09 -30.39
CA THR A 457 -0.97 2.21 -29.37
C THR A 457 -0.08 1.99 -28.15
N GLY A 458 1.19 2.43 -28.20
CA GLY A 458 2.16 2.28 -27.12
C GLY A 458 3.45 1.62 -27.59
N ARG A 459 4.25 1.13 -26.64
CA ARG A 459 5.50 0.40 -26.89
C ARG A 459 5.20 -1.04 -27.31
N LEU A 460 5.90 -1.54 -28.32
CA LEU A 460 5.93 -2.96 -28.69
C LEU A 460 6.18 -3.87 -27.47
N ASN A 461 5.33 -4.89 -27.28
CA ASN A 461 5.55 -5.98 -26.34
C ASN A 461 5.31 -7.32 -27.05
N ILE A 462 6.38 -8.05 -27.35
CA ILE A 462 6.28 -9.28 -28.14
C ILE A 462 5.76 -10.46 -27.31
N ASN A 463 6.05 -10.50 -26.01
CA ASN A 463 5.52 -11.54 -25.11
C ASN A 463 4.00 -11.45 -24.99
N LYS A 464 3.47 -10.24 -24.78
CA LYS A 464 2.02 -10.00 -24.74
C LYS A 464 1.37 -10.35 -26.08
N ALA A 465 1.96 -9.95 -27.21
CA ALA A 465 1.45 -10.33 -28.53
C ALA A 465 1.40 -11.84 -28.78
N LEU A 466 2.37 -12.61 -28.26
CA LEU A 466 2.42 -14.08 -28.37
C LEU A 466 1.46 -14.81 -27.41
N THR A 467 1.13 -14.20 -26.27
CA THR A 467 0.36 -14.85 -25.19
C THR A 467 -1.10 -14.36 -25.07
N ALA A 468 -1.42 -13.17 -25.59
CA ALA A 468 -2.76 -12.58 -25.49
C ALA A 468 -3.87 -13.49 -26.06
N GLY A 469 -5.00 -13.56 -25.35
CA GLY A 469 -6.13 -14.42 -25.72
C GLY A 469 -5.90 -15.93 -25.54
N ILE A 470 -4.78 -16.33 -24.93
CA ILE A 470 -4.49 -17.70 -24.52
C ILE A 470 -4.64 -17.85 -22.99
N PHE A 471 -4.24 -16.83 -22.23
CA PHE A 471 -4.32 -16.79 -20.76
C PHE A 471 -4.96 -15.49 -20.26
N PRO A 472 -5.58 -15.47 -19.06
CA PRO A 472 -5.96 -14.24 -18.37
C PRO A 472 -4.73 -13.51 -17.78
N SER A 473 -4.92 -12.30 -17.27
CA SER A 473 -3.94 -11.56 -16.46
C SER A 473 -4.62 -11.07 -15.19
N LEU A 474 -4.49 -11.84 -14.11
CA LEU A 474 -5.27 -11.65 -12.89
C LEU A 474 -4.49 -10.83 -11.84
N PHE A 475 -5.21 -10.00 -11.08
CA PHE A 475 -4.65 -9.21 -9.97
C PHE A 475 -5.62 -9.13 -8.79
N ILE A 476 -5.12 -8.84 -7.58
CA ILE A 476 -5.96 -8.55 -6.41
C ILE A 476 -6.36 -7.08 -6.44
N GLN A 477 -7.65 -6.81 -6.61
CA GLN A 477 -8.20 -5.46 -6.62
C GLN A 477 -8.46 -4.94 -5.20
N GLU A 478 -8.94 -5.80 -4.30
CA GLU A 478 -9.31 -5.41 -2.92
C GLU A 478 -9.32 -6.63 -1.99
N VAL A 479 -9.02 -6.40 -0.70
CA VAL A 479 -9.11 -7.38 0.40
C VAL A 479 -10.07 -6.82 1.46
N ASN A 480 -11.03 -7.62 1.90
CA ASN A 480 -12.08 -7.22 2.84
C ASN A 480 -12.23 -8.22 3.98
N TYR A 481 -12.49 -7.74 5.19
CA TYR A 481 -12.83 -8.54 6.37
C TYR A 481 -14.35 -8.61 6.56
N LEU A 482 -14.87 -9.79 6.90
CA LEU A 482 -16.28 -10.01 7.22
C LEU A 482 -16.43 -11.01 8.37
N ASN A 483 -17.45 -10.84 9.20
CA ASN A 483 -17.80 -11.79 10.26
C ASN A 483 -16.59 -12.21 11.12
N ASP A 484 -15.76 -11.23 11.44
CA ASP A 484 -14.94 -11.18 12.64
C ASP A 484 -15.78 -11.46 13.89
N SER A 485 -15.10 -11.80 14.98
CA SER A 485 -15.74 -12.51 16.10
C SER A 485 -16.57 -11.56 16.96
N ASP A 486 -16.18 -10.30 17.06
CA ASP A 486 -16.93 -9.22 17.70
C ASP A 486 -17.84 -8.43 16.73
N GLY A 487 -17.55 -8.47 15.42
CA GLY A 487 -18.39 -7.92 14.36
C GLY A 487 -18.17 -6.43 14.12
N ASP A 488 -17.04 -5.88 14.57
CA ASP A 488 -16.61 -4.53 14.30
C ASP A 488 -15.99 -4.40 12.89
N GLY A 489 -15.38 -5.44 12.31
CA GLY A 489 -14.75 -5.41 10.99
C GLY A 489 -13.27 -5.02 10.98
N VAL A 490 -12.66 -4.95 12.16
CA VAL A 490 -11.23 -4.90 12.44
C VAL A 490 -10.79 -6.34 12.74
N PHE A 491 -9.54 -6.68 12.48
CA PHE A 491 -9.04 -8.02 12.80
C PHE A 491 -8.13 -7.92 14.02
N ASN A 492 -8.62 -8.34 15.19
CA ASN A 492 -7.88 -8.20 16.45
C ASN A 492 -7.12 -9.49 16.83
N PRO A 493 -6.16 -9.41 17.78
CA PRO A 493 -5.58 -10.59 18.40
C PRO A 493 -6.65 -11.52 19.00
N GLY A 494 -6.49 -12.84 18.80
CA GLY A 494 -7.40 -13.88 19.28
C GLY A 494 -8.68 -14.09 18.45
N GLU A 495 -8.92 -13.29 17.41
CA GLU A 495 -10.13 -13.40 16.61
C GLU A 495 -10.04 -14.40 15.45
N THR A 496 -11.19 -14.86 14.99
CA THR A 496 -11.33 -15.51 13.67
C THR A 496 -12.15 -14.63 12.73
N VAL A 497 -11.63 -14.36 11.53
CA VAL A 497 -12.24 -13.50 10.50
C VAL A 497 -12.37 -14.21 9.15
N LYS A 498 -13.36 -13.80 8.36
CA LYS A 498 -13.48 -14.21 6.95
C LYS A 498 -12.82 -13.17 6.06
N VAL A 499 -11.74 -13.55 5.39
CA VAL A 499 -11.07 -12.69 4.43
C VAL A 499 -11.64 -12.95 3.03
N LYS A 500 -12.12 -11.89 2.38
CA LYS A 500 -12.61 -11.92 1.00
C LYS A 500 -11.72 -11.10 0.10
N VAL A 501 -11.57 -11.56 -1.13
CA VAL A 501 -10.82 -10.85 -2.15
C VAL A 501 -11.66 -10.57 -3.39
N ILE A 502 -11.43 -9.41 -3.99
CA ILE A 502 -11.90 -9.06 -5.32
C ILE A 502 -10.75 -9.28 -6.28
N VAL A 503 -10.94 -10.15 -7.27
CA VAL A 503 -9.94 -10.45 -8.29
C VAL A 503 -10.32 -9.74 -9.58
N GLY A 504 -9.41 -8.93 -10.10
CA GLY A 504 -9.52 -8.28 -11.40
C GLY A 504 -8.82 -9.07 -12.50
N ASN A 505 -9.20 -8.82 -13.75
CA ASN A 505 -8.54 -9.30 -14.95
C ASN A 505 -8.28 -8.11 -15.88
N GLU A 506 -7.04 -7.96 -16.36
CA GLU A 506 -6.67 -6.84 -17.22
C GLU A 506 -7.42 -6.86 -18.56
N GLU A 507 -7.61 -5.67 -19.15
CA GLU A 507 -8.23 -5.52 -20.47
C GLU A 507 -7.28 -6.02 -21.57
N GLY A 508 -7.80 -6.81 -22.51
CA GLY A 508 -7.04 -7.36 -23.66
C GLY A 508 -6.61 -8.83 -23.51
N TRP A 509 -6.83 -9.45 -22.35
CA TRP A 509 -6.46 -10.83 -22.06
C TRP A 509 -7.61 -11.83 -22.28
N ALA A 510 -7.38 -13.13 -22.07
CA ALA A 510 -8.47 -14.11 -22.07
C ALA A 510 -9.33 -13.97 -20.79
N ASP A 511 -10.55 -14.49 -20.81
CA ASP A 511 -11.36 -14.59 -19.60
C ASP A 511 -10.67 -15.51 -18.58
N GLY A 512 -10.65 -15.11 -17.31
CA GLY A 512 -10.22 -15.96 -16.21
C GLY A 512 -11.26 -17.03 -15.95
N GLU A 513 -11.10 -18.22 -16.52
CA GLU A 513 -12.01 -19.35 -16.30
C GLU A 513 -11.53 -20.24 -15.16
N ASN A 514 -12.46 -20.71 -14.31
CA ASN A 514 -12.16 -21.60 -13.17
C ASN A 514 -11.05 -21.05 -12.27
N VAL A 515 -11.18 -19.78 -11.88
CA VAL A 515 -10.16 -19.13 -11.05
C VAL A 515 -10.21 -19.69 -9.63
N ILE A 516 -9.05 -20.09 -9.12
CA ILE A 516 -8.86 -20.53 -7.74
C ILE A 516 -7.81 -19.61 -7.12
N ALA A 517 -8.12 -19.04 -5.96
CA ALA A 517 -7.18 -18.29 -5.15
C ALA A 517 -6.79 -19.11 -3.92
N THR A 518 -5.49 -19.24 -3.65
CA THR A 518 -4.97 -19.94 -2.47
C THR A 518 -4.14 -18.97 -1.64
N LEU A 519 -4.56 -18.70 -0.39
CA LEU A 519 -3.85 -17.84 0.56
C LEU A 519 -2.75 -18.62 1.27
N SER A 520 -1.58 -18.01 1.44
CA SER A 520 -0.52 -18.55 2.30
C SER A 520 0.19 -17.44 3.07
N SER A 521 0.72 -17.77 4.24
CA SER A 521 1.61 -16.91 5.02
C SER A 521 2.67 -17.77 5.70
N GLN A 522 3.82 -17.18 5.99
CA GLN A 522 4.87 -17.77 6.83
C GLN A 522 4.90 -17.12 8.23
N ASP A 523 4.02 -16.15 8.48
CA ASP A 523 3.92 -15.43 9.75
C ASP A 523 3.15 -16.28 10.76
N ASP A 524 3.71 -16.45 11.95
CA ASP A 524 3.17 -17.32 13.00
C ASP A 524 2.07 -16.65 13.84
N ARG A 525 1.81 -15.35 13.64
CA ARG A 525 0.75 -14.62 14.33
C ARG A 525 -0.67 -15.05 13.92
N ILE A 526 -0.81 -15.71 12.77
CA ILE A 526 -2.10 -16.20 12.27
C ILE A 526 -2.08 -17.69 11.93
N SER A 527 -3.26 -18.30 11.98
CA SER A 527 -3.56 -19.61 11.44
C SER A 527 -4.58 -19.49 10.31
N ILE A 528 -4.24 -20.02 9.13
CA ILE A 528 -5.17 -20.08 8.00
C ILE A 528 -5.98 -21.38 8.16
N LEU A 529 -7.25 -21.25 8.51
CA LEU A 529 -8.18 -22.36 8.73
C LEU A 529 -8.87 -22.82 7.43
N ASP A 530 -9.06 -21.90 6.49
CA ASP A 530 -9.49 -22.17 5.12
C ASP A 530 -8.69 -21.28 4.15
N GLU A 531 -7.92 -21.93 3.29
CA GLU A 531 -6.90 -21.30 2.44
C GLU A 531 -7.34 -21.10 1.00
N THR A 532 -8.53 -21.58 0.60
CA THR A 532 -8.93 -21.60 -0.81
C THR A 532 -10.22 -20.83 -1.07
N ILE A 533 -10.26 -20.07 -2.18
CA ILE A 533 -11.48 -19.48 -2.73
C ILE A 533 -11.64 -19.94 -4.18
N GLU A 534 -12.79 -20.50 -4.52
CA GLU A 534 -13.16 -20.87 -5.88
C GLU A 534 -14.14 -19.85 -6.51
N PHE A 535 -13.74 -19.25 -7.63
CA PHE A 535 -14.58 -18.32 -8.37
C PHE A 535 -15.53 -19.07 -9.31
N SER A 536 -16.81 -19.08 -8.96
CA SER A 536 -17.84 -19.81 -9.72
C SER A 536 -18.17 -19.25 -11.10
N ASN A 537 -17.78 -18.00 -11.40
CA ASN A 537 -18.01 -17.34 -12.67
C ASN A 537 -16.66 -16.93 -13.28
N ASN A 538 -16.61 -16.90 -14.61
CA ASN A 538 -15.47 -16.36 -15.32
C ASN A 538 -15.23 -14.89 -14.94
N ILE A 539 -13.97 -14.48 -14.89
CA ILE A 539 -13.55 -13.09 -14.71
C ILE A 539 -13.26 -12.53 -16.11
N PRO A 540 -14.19 -11.78 -16.72
CA PRO A 540 -14.03 -11.35 -18.11
C PRO A 540 -12.83 -10.40 -18.24
N SER A 541 -12.20 -10.38 -19.41
CA SER A 541 -11.17 -9.37 -19.73
C SER A 541 -11.63 -7.95 -19.39
N GLY A 542 -10.80 -7.21 -18.65
CA GLY A 542 -11.11 -5.85 -18.16
C GLY A 542 -12.15 -5.79 -17.05
N GLY A 543 -12.59 -6.94 -16.51
CA GLY A 543 -13.58 -7.03 -15.44
C GLY A 543 -13.00 -7.52 -14.12
N SER A 544 -13.85 -7.64 -13.10
CA SER A 544 -13.49 -8.21 -11.81
C SER A 544 -14.61 -9.09 -11.25
N ALA A 545 -14.25 -9.96 -10.30
CA ALA A 545 -15.16 -10.88 -9.64
C ALA A 545 -14.86 -11.01 -8.15
N PHE A 546 -15.89 -11.38 -7.39
CA PHE A 546 -15.81 -11.74 -5.98
C PHE A 546 -16.78 -12.90 -5.71
N THR A 547 -16.58 -13.61 -4.60
CA THR A 547 -17.43 -14.73 -4.19
C THR A 547 -18.40 -14.32 -3.08
N LEU A 548 -19.67 -14.72 -3.20
CA LEU A 548 -20.69 -14.42 -2.19
C LEU A 548 -20.56 -15.33 -0.96
N ILE A 549 -20.26 -16.61 -1.19
CA ILE A 549 -20.29 -17.66 -0.15
C ILE A 549 -18.87 -18.02 0.30
N ASP A 550 -17.96 -18.15 -0.66
CA ASP A 550 -16.60 -18.60 -0.41
C ASP A 550 -15.72 -17.49 0.17
N HIS A 551 -14.73 -17.86 0.97
CA HIS A 551 -13.84 -16.93 1.69
C HIS A 551 -12.66 -17.70 2.26
N PHE A 552 -11.54 -16.99 2.50
CA PHE A 552 -10.53 -17.52 3.40
C PHE A 552 -11.03 -17.38 4.84
N LEU A 553 -10.66 -18.31 5.70
CA LEU A 553 -10.92 -18.25 7.13
C LEU A 553 -9.57 -18.17 7.85
N VAL A 554 -9.36 -17.09 8.58
CA VAL A 554 -8.07 -16.79 9.23
C VAL A 554 -8.33 -16.53 10.72
N GLU A 555 -7.51 -17.11 11.58
CA GLU A 555 -7.52 -16.93 13.03
C GLU A 555 -6.22 -16.24 13.46
N SER A 556 -6.30 -15.25 14.35
CA SER A 556 -5.15 -14.60 14.98
C SER A 556 -4.89 -15.24 16.34
N LEU A 557 -3.62 -15.34 16.75
CA LEU A 557 -3.28 -15.77 18.11
C LEU A 557 -3.69 -14.70 19.14
N GLU A 558 -4.04 -15.13 20.36
CA GLU A 558 -4.42 -14.20 21.45
C GLU A 558 -3.29 -13.21 21.79
N ASP A 559 -2.04 -13.64 21.70
CA ASP A 559 -0.83 -12.85 21.95
C ASP A 559 -0.20 -12.26 20.67
N ALA A 560 -0.95 -12.25 19.56
CA ALA A 560 -0.47 -11.73 18.29
C ALA A 560 -0.08 -10.24 18.40
N GLN A 561 1.18 -9.95 18.07
CA GLN A 561 1.67 -8.58 17.97
C GLN A 561 0.97 -7.83 16.83
N LEU A 562 0.51 -6.61 17.11
CA LEU A 562 -0.19 -5.76 16.14
C LEU A 562 0.70 -5.41 14.93
N GLY A 563 0.08 -5.24 13.77
CA GLY A 563 0.69 -4.77 12.53
C GLY A 563 0.31 -5.61 11.31
N GLU A 564 0.93 -5.29 10.19
CA GLU A 564 0.73 -5.97 8.91
C GLU A 564 1.36 -7.38 8.92
N ILE A 565 0.61 -8.35 8.40
CA ILE A 565 0.97 -9.75 8.25
C ILE A 565 1.16 -10.04 6.76
N PRO A 566 2.40 -10.26 6.29
CA PRO A 566 2.65 -10.54 4.88
C PRO A 566 2.07 -11.90 4.50
N CYS A 567 1.25 -11.89 3.46
CA CYS A 567 0.65 -13.08 2.88
C CYS A 567 0.82 -13.07 1.36
N THR A 568 0.68 -14.24 0.74
CA THR A 568 0.63 -14.35 -0.72
C THR A 568 -0.65 -15.04 -1.14
N ILE A 569 -1.20 -14.61 -2.27
CA ILE A 569 -2.30 -15.27 -2.94
C ILE A 569 -1.77 -15.85 -4.24
N HIS A 570 -1.80 -17.17 -4.34
CA HIS A 570 -1.60 -17.88 -5.60
C HIS A 570 -2.92 -17.93 -6.36
N LEU A 571 -2.98 -17.30 -7.54
CA LEU A 571 -4.12 -17.34 -8.44
C LEU A 571 -3.84 -18.32 -9.58
N GLN A 572 -4.70 -19.33 -9.73
CA GLN A 572 -4.70 -20.25 -10.85
C GLN A 572 -5.96 -20.05 -11.69
N ALA A 573 -5.86 -20.07 -13.02
CA ALA A 573 -7.01 -20.07 -13.92
C ALA A 573 -6.89 -21.16 -14.98
N GLY A 574 -7.92 -22.01 -15.07
CA GLY A 574 -7.96 -23.18 -15.94
C GLY A 574 -7.88 -24.50 -15.17
N THR A 575 -8.37 -25.57 -15.80
CA THR A 575 -8.47 -26.91 -15.18
C THR A 575 -7.51 -27.94 -15.77
N GLU A 576 -6.88 -27.64 -16.90
CA GLU A 576 -5.95 -28.53 -17.60
C GLU A 576 -4.79 -27.72 -18.19
N PRO A 577 -3.54 -28.24 -18.15
CA PRO A 577 -2.39 -27.55 -18.71
C PRO A 577 -2.48 -27.27 -20.24
N PRO A 578 -1.93 -26.15 -20.71
CA PRO A 578 -1.39 -25.07 -19.87
C PRO A 578 -2.54 -24.28 -19.24
N TYR A 579 -2.48 -24.10 -17.92
CA TYR A 579 -3.34 -23.20 -17.16
C TYR A 579 -2.50 -21.98 -16.77
N TYR A 580 -3.16 -20.86 -16.45
CA TYR A 580 -2.49 -19.65 -15.99
C TYR A 580 -2.26 -19.71 -14.48
N GLU A 581 -1.09 -19.23 -14.03
CA GLU A 581 -0.77 -19.07 -12.61
C GLU A 581 -0.04 -17.74 -12.38
N THR A 582 -0.31 -17.11 -11.23
CA THR A 582 0.44 -15.95 -10.72
C THR A 582 0.42 -15.93 -9.19
N ILE A 583 1.42 -15.29 -8.57
CA ILE A 583 1.50 -15.10 -7.12
C ILE A 583 1.48 -13.60 -6.84
N ILE A 584 0.63 -13.17 -5.91
CA ILE A 584 0.43 -11.77 -5.57
C ILE A 584 0.63 -11.60 -4.06
N ASP A 585 1.48 -10.64 -3.69
CA ASP A 585 1.68 -10.27 -2.29
C ASP A 585 0.53 -9.40 -1.79
N ILE A 586 0.02 -9.70 -0.60
CA ILE A 586 -0.97 -8.89 0.13
C ILE A 586 -0.55 -8.81 1.61
N ASN A 587 -1.13 -7.86 2.35
CA ASN A 587 -0.99 -7.83 3.80
C ASN A 587 -2.36 -7.96 4.47
N LEU A 588 -2.42 -8.74 5.54
CA LEU A 588 -3.55 -8.74 6.47
C LEU A 588 -3.15 -7.92 7.69
N SER A 589 -3.98 -6.98 8.13
CA SER A 589 -3.65 -6.10 9.26
C SER A 589 -4.28 -6.65 10.53
N VAL A 590 -3.47 -7.01 11.53
CA VAL A 590 -3.96 -7.28 12.88
C VAL A 590 -3.79 -6.00 13.70
N SER A 591 -4.88 -5.41 14.18
CA SER A 591 -4.84 -4.12 14.85
C SER A 591 -5.83 -4.04 16.01
N LEU A 592 -5.73 -2.97 16.78
CA LEU A 592 -6.73 -2.55 17.76
C LEU A 592 -7.34 -1.23 17.31
N ASP A 593 -7.40 -0.97 16.01
CA ASP A 593 -7.86 0.33 15.52
C ASP A 593 -9.36 0.44 15.77
N GLN A 594 -9.82 1.54 16.37
CA GLN A 594 -11.24 1.71 16.61
C GLN A 594 -12.03 1.64 15.30
N TYR A 595 -13.04 0.76 15.25
CA TYR A 595 -13.81 0.56 14.03
C TYR A 595 -14.49 1.84 13.53
N GLY A 596 -14.42 2.04 12.21
CA GLY A 596 -15.05 3.16 11.53
C GLY A 596 -14.28 4.47 11.66
N PHE A 597 -13.14 4.50 12.36
CA PHE A 597 -12.32 5.69 12.50
C PHE A 597 -11.19 5.77 11.47
N ASP A 598 -11.55 6.04 10.21
CA ASP A 598 -10.61 6.58 9.24
C ASP A 598 -10.41 8.08 9.50
N PHE A 599 -9.60 8.43 10.51
CA PHE A 599 -9.32 9.83 10.77
C PHE A 599 -8.65 10.45 9.54
N PRO A 600 -9.19 11.56 8.98
CA PRO A 600 -8.56 12.29 7.88
C PRO A 600 -7.33 13.09 8.36
N THR A 601 -6.60 12.57 9.36
CA THR A 601 -5.42 13.18 9.95
C THR A 601 -4.11 12.61 9.42
N SER A 602 -4.16 11.66 8.49
CA SER A 602 -2.95 11.08 7.91
C SER A 602 -2.05 12.16 7.30
N GLY A 603 -0.81 12.22 7.78
CA GLY A 603 0.20 13.21 7.39
C GLY A 603 0.10 14.56 8.13
N MET A 604 -0.85 14.74 9.05
CA MET A 604 -0.92 15.93 9.90
C MET A 604 0.07 15.84 11.06
N VAL A 605 0.69 16.96 11.41
CA VAL A 605 1.56 17.07 12.58
C VAL A 605 0.72 17.52 13.78
N LEU A 606 0.38 16.59 14.67
CA LEU A 606 -0.40 16.86 15.88
C LEU A 606 0.53 16.83 17.10
N LYS A 607 0.53 17.92 17.88
CA LYS A 607 1.42 18.10 19.05
C LYS A 607 0.70 18.54 20.33
N SER A 608 -0.60 18.77 20.24
CA SER A 608 -1.45 18.93 21.42
C SER A 608 -1.89 17.55 21.91
N SER A 609 -2.09 17.39 23.22
CA SER A 609 -2.65 16.16 23.76
C SER A 609 -4.14 16.08 23.41
N PRO A 610 -4.62 14.94 22.89
CA PRO A 610 -6.04 14.77 22.59
C PRO A 610 -6.89 14.96 23.84
N LEU A 611 -8.16 15.31 23.61
CA LEU A 611 -9.19 15.36 24.62
C LEU A 611 -10.30 14.41 24.21
N ILE A 612 -10.70 13.52 25.11
CA ILE A 612 -11.94 12.74 25.01
C ILE A 612 -12.92 13.35 26.01
N ALA A 613 -14.07 13.84 25.52
CA ALA A 613 -15.11 14.39 26.36
C ALA A 613 -16.49 14.15 25.74
N ASP A 614 -17.50 13.90 26.58
CA ASP A 614 -18.91 13.97 26.19
C ASP A 614 -19.31 15.44 25.99
N PHE A 615 -18.97 15.96 24.81
CA PHE A 615 -19.17 17.35 24.44
C PHE A 615 -20.66 17.65 24.25
N TYR A 616 -21.42 16.66 23.75
CA TYR A 616 -22.86 16.79 23.50
C TYR A 616 -23.78 16.46 24.68
N GLY A 617 -23.24 15.93 25.79
CA GLY A 617 -24.04 15.50 26.94
C GLY A 617 -24.91 14.28 26.64
N ASN A 618 -24.47 13.41 25.73
CA ASN A 618 -25.20 12.23 25.25
C ASN A 618 -24.52 10.89 25.60
N SER A 619 -23.50 10.93 26.47
CA SER A 619 -22.70 9.80 26.92
C SER A 619 -21.81 9.14 25.86
N MET A 620 -21.66 9.74 24.67
CA MET A 620 -20.65 9.32 23.68
C MET A 620 -19.49 10.31 23.70
N GLY A 621 -18.26 9.81 23.71
CA GLY A 621 -17.07 10.63 23.64
C GLY A 621 -16.90 11.33 22.28
N GLN A 622 -16.36 12.53 22.29
CA GLN A 622 -15.81 13.21 21.10
C GLN A 622 -14.32 13.44 21.30
N VAL A 623 -13.56 13.32 20.22
CA VAL A 623 -12.10 13.49 20.25
C VAL A 623 -11.72 14.84 19.65
N PHE A 624 -10.98 15.65 20.41
CA PHE A 624 -10.46 16.95 19.95
C PHE A 624 -8.94 17.00 19.97
N VAL A 625 -8.34 17.54 18.91
CA VAL A 625 -6.88 17.66 18.79
C VAL A 625 -6.47 18.82 17.87
N GLY A 626 -5.54 19.64 18.35
CA GLY A 626 -4.92 20.74 17.62
C GLY A 626 -3.67 20.34 16.82
N GLY A 627 -3.54 20.91 15.62
CA GLY A 627 -2.43 20.66 14.70
C GLY A 627 -1.48 21.84 14.45
N ASP A 628 -0.28 21.51 13.99
CA ASP A 628 0.74 22.49 13.54
C ASP A 628 0.36 23.19 12.22
N ASN A 629 -0.72 22.75 11.56
CA ASN A 629 -1.33 23.45 10.42
C ASN A 629 -2.27 24.60 10.85
N GLY A 630 -2.51 24.73 12.16
CA GLY A 630 -3.39 25.75 12.74
C GLY A 630 -4.86 25.31 12.86
N ASP A 631 -5.17 24.04 12.60
CA ASP A 631 -6.52 23.52 12.71
C ASP A 631 -6.75 22.84 14.06
N MET A 632 -7.85 23.19 14.72
CA MET A 632 -8.44 22.40 15.80
C MET A 632 -9.39 21.40 15.16
N ASN A 633 -9.11 20.12 15.34
CA ASN A 633 -9.89 19.02 14.77
C ASN A 633 -10.82 18.45 15.83
N GLY A 634 -11.99 17.98 15.40
CA GLY A 634 -13.00 17.42 16.26
C GLY A 634 -13.73 16.30 15.53
N TYR A 635 -13.85 15.13 16.17
CA TYR A 635 -14.40 13.92 15.57
C TYR A 635 -15.50 13.30 16.43
N MET A 636 -16.55 12.79 15.78
CA MET A 636 -17.58 11.93 16.39
C MET A 636 -17.14 10.47 16.43
N VAL A 637 -17.94 9.66 17.13
CA VAL A 637 -17.96 8.19 17.00
C VAL A 637 -17.96 7.79 15.51
N GLY A 638 -16.96 7.01 15.11
CA GLY A 638 -16.73 6.56 13.73
C GLY A 638 -15.98 7.56 12.85
N GLY A 639 -15.06 8.37 13.39
CA GLY A 639 -14.07 9.16 12.64
C GLY A 639 -14.57 10.36 11.84
N ASN A 640 -15.89 10.57 11.80
CA ASN A 640 -16.49 11.66 11.04
C ASN A 640 -16.21 13.01 11.71
N GLU A 641 -15.84 14.01 10.90
CA GLU A 641 -15.65 15.39 11.38
C GLU A 641 -16.93 15.95 12.00
N LEU A 642 -16.77 16.61 13.14
CA LEU A 642 -17.82 17.36 13.80
C LEU A 642 -18.24 18.56 12.97
N THR A 643 -19.51 18.95 13.06
CA THR A 643 -19.96 20.19 12.43
C THR A 643 -19.20 21.38 13.03
N GLY A 644 -18.58 22.18 12.16
CA GLY A 644 -17.74 23.33 12.57
C GLY A 644 -16.25 23.00 12.71
N PHE A 645 -15.87 21.72 12.54
CA PHE A 645 -14.49 21.26 12.55
C PHE A 645 -14.07 20.76 11.14
N PRO A 646 -12.78 20.86 10.78
CA PRO A 646 -11.72 21.55 11.52
C PRO A 646 -11.99 23.08 11.63
N PHE A 647 -11.68 23.63 12.80
CA PHE A 647 -11.70 25.07 13.05
C PHE A 647 -10.29 25.64 12.83
N ALA A 648 -10.15 26.62 11.94
CA ALA A 648 -8.85 27.22 11.62
C ALA A 648 -8.52 28.42 12.53
N ALA A 649 -7.48 28.29 13.34
CA ALA A 649 -6.82 29.41 14.02
C ALA A 649 -5.83 30.12 13.09
N GLY A 650 -5.21 31.21 13.56
CA GLY A 650 -4.26 32.01 12.79
C GLY A 650 -2.83 31.45 12.73
N ASP A 651 -2.49 30.48 13.59
CA ASP A 651 -1.18 29.80 13.65
C ASP A 651 -1.31 28.45 14.38
N LYS A 652 -0.20 27.76 14.60
CA LYS A 652 -0.10 26.43 15.23
C LYS A 652 -0.87 26.31 16.54
N ILE A 653 -1.63 25.23 16.67
CA ILE A 653 -2.31 24.85 17.91
C ILE A 653 -1.52 23.72 18.58
N ARG A 654 -0.76 24.09 19.60
CA ARG A 654 -0.04 23.12 20.47
C ARG A 654 -0.57 23.10 21.91
N SER A 655 -1.44 24.04 22.23
CA SER A 655 -2.20 24.04 23.47
C SER A 655 -3.19 22.88 23.43
N SER A 656 -3.16 22.03 24.44
CA SER A 656 -4.13 20.93 24.54
C SER A 656 -5.48 21.51 24.96
N PRO A 657 -6.58 21.17 24.27
CA PRO A 657 -7.88 21.78 24.55
C PRO A 657 -8.43 21.35 25.92
N ALA A 658 -9.24 22.24 26.51
CA ALA A 658 -10.09 21.98 27.68
C ALA A 658 -11.57 22.13 27.29
N VAL A 659 -12.46 21.46 28.02
CA VAL A 659 -13.92 21.53 27.79
C VAL A 659 -14.68 21.67 29.10
N GLY A 660 -15.55 22.68 29.16
CA GLY A 660 -16.46 22.96 30.26
C GLY A 660 -17.53 23.97 29.84
N ASP A 661 -18.59 24.09 30.63
CA ASP A 661 -19.65 25.11 30.52
C ASP A 661 -19.12 26.42 31.10
N VAL A 662 -18.44 27.23 30.27
CA VAL A 662 -17.74 28.43 30.74
C VAL A 662 -18.66 29.63 30.95
N ASP A 663 -19.86 29.61 30.36
CA ASP A 663 -20.85 30.68 30.48
C ASP A 663 -22.09 30.29 31.30
N ASN A 664 -22.08 29.08 31.87
CA ASN A 664 -23.13 28.50 32.72
C ASN A 664 -24.50 28.47 32.00
N ASP A 665 -24.51 28.22 30.68
CA ASP A 665 -25.72 28.10 29.88
C ASP A 665 -26.28 26.65 29.84
N GLY A 666 -25.52 25.68 30.34
CA GLY A 666 -25.80 24.25 30.35
C GLY A 666 -25.24 23.49 29.15
N SER A 667 -24.53 24.16 28.25
CA SER A 667 -23.78 23.59 27.12
C SER A 667 -22.29 23.60 27.44
N ASN A 668 -21.50 22.80 26.71
CA ASN A 668 -20.06 22.82 26.89
C ASN A 668 -19.39 23.60 25.75
N GLU A 669 -18.34 24.32 26.11
CA GLU A 669 -17.48 25.04 25.17
C GLU A 669 -16.10 24.39 25.13
N LEU A 670 -15.47 24.45 23.95
CA LEU A 670 -14.11 24.01 23.71
C LEU A 670 -13.17 25.21 23.79
N VAL A 671 -12.17 25.14 24.66
CA VAL A 671 -11.23 26.23 24.93
C VAL A 671 -9.80 25.81 24.62
N PHE A 672 -9.07 26.62 23.84
CA PHE A 672 -7.67 26.35 23.49
C PHE A 672 -6.87 27.60 23.11
N GLY A 673 -5.56 27.51 23.23
CA GLY A 673 -4.61 28.55 22.81
C GLY A 673 -3.92 28.29 21.46
N SER A 674 -3.44 29.36 20.82
CA SER A 674 -2.70 29.31 19.55
C SER A 674 -1.40 30.14 19.58
N HIS A 675 -0.49 29.84 18.64
CA HIS A 675 0.75 30.61 18.41
C HIS A 675 0.52 32.00 17.80
N ASP A 676 -0.69 32.31 17.35
CA ASP A 676 -1.05 33.68 16.96
C ASP A 676 -1.29 34.60 18.17
N GLY A 677 -1.34 34.04 19.38
CA GLY A 677 -1.63 34.72 20.62
C GLY A 677 -3.11 34.84 20.97
N GLY A 678 -3.98 34.16 20.23
CA GLY A 678 -5.39 33.99 20.51
C GLY A 678 -5.66 32.82 21.44
N LEU A 679 -6.51 33.07 22.43
CA LEU A 679 -7.26 32.05 23.16
C LEU A 679 -8.66 32.01 22.54
N TYR A 680 -9.11 30.83 22.14
CA TYR A 680 -10.37 30.61 21.43
C TYR A 680 -11.36 29.88 22.31
N ILE A 681 -12.62 30.32 22.28
CA ILE A 681 -13.78 29.62 22.86
C ILE A 681 -14.73 29.27 21.72
N LEU A 682 -14.98 27.97 21.53
CA LEU A 682 -15.86 27.45 20.50
C LEU A 682 -17.09 26.79 21.12
N SER A 683 -18.24 27.03 20.51
CA SER A 683 -19.50 26.40 20.91
C SER A 683 -19.57 24.93 20.52
N ILE A 684 -20.63 24.26 20.98
CA ILE A 684 -20.97 22.86 20.69
C ILE A 684 -21.08 22.50 19.19
N VAL A 685 -21.22 23.49 18.32
CA VAL A 685 -21.28 23.34 16.85
C VAL A 685 -20.07 23.95 16.14
N GLY A 686 -18.97 24.18 16.88
CA GLY A 686 -17.70 24.70 16.37
C GLY A 686 -17.74 26.17 15.94
N ASN A 687 -18.74 26.95 16.38
CA ASN A 687 -18.74 28.39 16.11
C ASN A 687 -17.84 29.09 17.12
N GLN A 688 -17.00 30.01 16.64
CA GLN A 688 -16.24 30.89 17.54
C GLN A 688 -17.19 31.83 18.28
N GLU A 689 -17.26 31.65 19.60
CA GLU A 689 -18.02 32.53 20.50
C GLU A 689 -17.14 33.70 20.93
N MET A 690 -15.89 33.41 21.25
CA MET A 690 -14.92 34.40 21.69
C MET A 690 -13.52 34.10 21.16
N VAL A 691 -12.75 35.18 20.95
CA VAL A 691 -11.30 35.12 20.80
C VAL A 691 -10.67 36.23 21.64
N TYR A 692 -9.86 35.86 22.61
CA TYR A 692 -9.08 36.79 23.43
C TYR A 692 -7.68 36.91 22.85
N LEU A 693 -7.31 38.09 22.36
CA LEU A 693 -6.02 38.34 21.71
C LEU A 693 -5.04 39.02 22.67
N GLN A 694 -3.90 38.39 22.88
CA GLN A 694 -2.80 38.95 23.67
C GLN A 694 -1.46 38.90 22.92
N ASN A 695 -0.42 39.50 23.51
CA ASN A 695 0.92 39.52 22.93
C ASN A 695 1.78 38.36 23.46
N GLY A 696 1.90 37.29 22.69
CA GLY A 696 2.71 36.13 23.06
C GLY A 696 2.07 34.86 22.53
N TYR A 697 2.78 33.73 22.57
CA TYR A 697 2.21 32.44 22.16
C TYR A 697 1.50 31.81 23.36
N ILE A 698 0.34 31.18 23.12
CA ILE A 698 -0.35 30.36 24.10
C ILE A 698 -0.06 28.90 23.75
N VAL A 699 0.81 28.27 24.52
CA VAL A 699 1.27 26.88 24.29
C VAL A 699 0.83 25.95 25.40
N GLY A 700 0.83 26.42 26.66
CA GLY A 700 0.24 25.68 27.76
C GLY A 700 -1.26 25.44 27.54
N SER A 701 -1.75 24.31 28.03
CA SER A 701 -3.18 24.00 28.08
C SER A 701 -3.87 25.04 28.98
N PRO A 702 -4.98 25.68 28.55
CA PRO A 702 -5.80 26.48 29.45
C PRO A 702 -6.44 25.56 30.50
N SER A 703 -6.70 26.09 31.68
CA SER A 703 -7.42 25.40 32.76
C SER A 703 -8.73 26.15 33.04
N LEU A 704 -9.80 25.40 33.26
CA LEU A 704 -11.14 25.93 33.54
C LEU A 704 -11.48 25.75 35.01
N VAL A 705 -11.90 26.82 35.67
CA VAL A 705 -12.28 26.81 37.10
C VAL A 705 -13.18 28.00 37.43
N ASP A 706 -14.11 27.83 38.37
CA ASP A 706 -14.79 28.96 39.02
C ASP A 706 -13.82 29.58 40.04
N LEU A 707 -13.12 30.64 39.62
CA LEU A 707 -12.04 31.30 40.37
C LEU A 707 -12.59 32.34 41.34
N ASP A 708 -13.68 33.03 40.98
CA ASP A 708 -14.25 34.13 41.79
C ASP A 708 -15.55 33.78 42.53
N GLY A 709 -16.06 32.55 42.35
CA GLY A 709 -17.17 31.96 43.09
C GLY A 709 -18.54 32.37 42.56
N ASP A 710 -18.67 32.72 41.29
CA ASP A 710 -19.91 33.19 40.67
C ASP A 710 -20.71 32.12 39.89
N GLU A 711 -20.23 30.88 39.92
CA GLU A 711 -20.73 29.68 39.22
C GLU A 711 -20.43 29.62 37.71
N ASP A 712 -19.87 30.66 37.08
CA ASP A 712 -19.26 30.54 35.75
C ASP A 712 -17.78 30.15 35.85
N MET A 713 -17.21 29.58 34.78
CA MET A 713 -15.82 29.09 34.81
C MET A 713 -14.90 30.08 34.09
N GLU A 714 -13.98 30.65 34.84
CA GLU A 714 -12.84 31.39 34.32
C GLU A 714 -11.89 30.49 33.53
N ILE A 715 -11.27 31.11 32.51
CA ILE A 715 -10.21 30.50 31.73
C ILE A 715 -8.87 31.05 32.21
N VAL A 716 -8.09 30.20 32.86
CA VAL A 716 -6.74 30.53 33.34
C VAL A 716 -5.71 29.98 32.35
N PHE A 717 -4.80 30.84 31.88
CA PHE A 717 -3.78 30.45 30.91
C PHE A 717 -2.52 31.29 31.01
N THR A 718 -1.41 30.73 30.54
CA THR A 718 -0.10 31.38 30.56
C THR A 718 0.39 31.69 29.15
N THR A 719 1.16 32.78 29.01
CA THR A 719 1.71 33.20 27.73
C THR A 719 3.24 33.23 27.75
N GLN A 720 3.84 33.13 26.56
CA GLN A 720 5.26 33.40 26.38
C GLN A 720 5.50 34.46 25.32
N ARG A 721 6.41 35.39 25.62
CA ARG A 721 6.85 36.44 24.72
C ARG A 721 8.37 36.55 24.75
N GLY A 722 9.01 36.26 23.62
CA GLY A 722 10.47 36.34 23.51
C GLY A 722 11.20 35.44 24.51
N SER A 723 12.40 35.83 24.92
CA SER A 723 13.25 34.97 25.76
C SER A 723 12.98 35.08 27.27
N ASN A 724 12.41 36.20 27.76
CA ASN A 724 12.32 36.51 29.20
C ASN A 724 11.04 37.31 29.53
N SER A 725 9.88 36.95 28.96
CA SER A 725 8.62 37.57 29.39
C SER A 725 7.43 36.64 29.17
N GLY A 726 6.49 36.67 30.10
CA GLY A 726 5.25 35.91 30.10
C GLY A 726 4.31 36.46 31.16
N GLU A 727 3.01 36.31 30.93
CA GLU A 727 1.94 36.77 31.81
C GLU A 727 1.00 35.60 32.11
N LEU A 728 0.46 35.58 33.33
CA LEU A 728 -0.63 34.69 33.75
C LEU A 728 -1.93 35.46 33.60
N PHE A 729 -2.88 34.89 32.86
CA PHE A 729 -4.20 35.45 32.63
C PHE A 729 -5.24 34.58 33.34
N ALA A 730 -6.29 35.24 33.83
CA ALA A 730 -7.57 34.65 34.15
C ALA A 730 -8.62 35.58 33.53
N ILE A 731 -9.52 35.02 32.73
CA ILE A 731 -10.56 35.78 32.02
C ILE A 731 -11.91 35.07 32.15
N HIS A 732 -12.99 35.84 32.11
CA HIS A 732 -14.33 35.30 31.96
C HIS A 732 -14.61 34.91 30.49
N HIS A 733 -15.68 34.14 30.29
CA HIS A 733 -16.14 33.70 28.96
C HIS A 733 -16.50 34.84 27.98
N ASP A 734 -16.71 36.07 28.47
CA ASP A 734 -17.00 37.26 27.65
C ASP A 734 -15.74 38.07 27.28
N GLY A 735 -14.59 37.69 27.84
CA GLY A 735 -13.26 38.25 27.55
C GLY A 735 -12.87 39.38 28.49
N ALA A 736 -13.65 39.65 29.53
CA ALA A 736 -13.22 40.48 30.64
C ALA A 736 -12.12 39.79 31.46
N ASP A 737 -11.11 40.53 31.88
CA ASP A 737 -10.10 40.03 32.82
C ASP A 737 -10.72 39.92 34.21
N VAL A 738 -10.38 38.85 34.93
CA VAL A 738 -10.73 38.68 36.35
C VAL A 738 -9.99 39.73 37.18
N ASP A 739 -10.61 40.22 38.25
CA ASP A 739 -10.01 41.22 39.13
C ASP A 739 -8.66 40.74 39.69
N GLY A 740 -7.58 41.45 39.36
CA GLY A 740 -6.21 41.07 39.75
C GLY A 740 -5.35 40.53 38.60
N PHE A 741 -5.98 40.14 37.50
CA PHE A 741 -5.33 39.60 36.30
C PHE A 741 -5.29 40.63 35.15
N PRO A 742 -4.36 40.48 34.19
CA PRO A 742 -3.25 39.53 34.17
C PRO A 742 -2.16 39.84 35.20
N VAL A 743 -1.53 38.78 35.73
CA VAL A 743 -0.37 38.87 36.63
C VAL A 743 0.91 38.81 35.81
N ASN A 744 1.75 39.83 35.93
CA ASN A 744 3.00 39.91 35.20
C ASN A 744 4.16 39.24 35.96
N ILE A 745 4.46 38.01 35.59
CA ILE A 745 5.53 37.19 36.19
C ILE A 745 6.92 37.63 35.69
N ASN A 746 7.00 38.21 34.48
CA ASN A 746 8.26 38.55 33.79
C ASN A 746 9.19 37.35 33.54
N GLU A 747 8.64 36.14 33.53
CA GLU A 747 9.35 34.90 33.22
C GLU A 747 8.62 34.15 32.12
N LYS A 748 9.36 33.38 31.33
CA LYS A 748 8.76 32.65 30.21
C LYS A 748 8.02 31.41 30.72
N MET A 749 6.77 31.20 30.29
CA MET A 749 5.97 30.03 30.65
C MET A 749 5.59 29.24 29.38
N LEU A 750 5.96 27.95 29.33
CA LEU A 750 5.63 27.06 28.20
C LEU A 750 4.48 26.09 28.49
N VAL A 751 4.19 25.85 29.76
CA VAL A 751 3.23 24.85 30.23
C VAL A 751 2.07 25.54 30.94
N GLY A 752 0.92 24.86 30.99
CA GLY A 752 -0.28 25.39 31.60
C GLY A 752 -0.22 25.46 33.14
N PRO A 753 -1.15 26.19 33.77
CA PRO A 753 -1.23 26.36 35.22
C PRO A 753 -1.87 25.15 35.92
N GLY A 754 -1.44 24.84 37.15
CA GLY A 754 -2.13 23.97 38.10
C GLY A 754 -3.12 24.76 38.95
N ILE A 755 -4.30 24.20 39.21
CA ILE A 755 -5.38 24.90 39.89
C ILE A 755 -5.99 24.02 40.98
N GLY A 756 -6.13 24.59 42.18
CA GLY A 756 -6.74 23.96 43.34
C GLY A 756 -6.66 24.85 44.58
N ASP A 757 -7.48 24.56 45.58
CA ASP A 757 -7.43 25.22 46.89
C ASP A 757 -6.29 24.59 47.70
N LEU A 758 -5.14 25.28 47.79
CA LEU A 758 -3.92 24.68 48.35
C LEU A 758 -3.98 24.49 49.87
N GLU A 759 -4.77 25.28 50.58
CA GLU A 759 -4.88 25.28 52.05
C GLU A 759 -6.29 24.96 52.58
N ASN A 760 -7.16 24.48 51.70
CA ASN A 760 -8.53 24.07 52.01
C ASN A 760 -9.33 25.19 52.72
N ASP A 761 -9.12 26.44 52.31
CA ASP A 761 -9.77 27.61 52.90
C ASP A 761 -11.01 28.10 52.12
N GLY A 762 -11.26 27.48 50.96
CA GLY A 762 -12.36 27.74 50.04
C GLY A 762 -12.03 28.72 48.92
N SER A 763 -10.82 29.28 48.88
CA SER A 763 -10.34 30.10 47.76
C SER A 763 -9.44 29.28 46.84
N ILE A 764 -9.60 29.46 45.53
CA ILE A 764 -8.80 28.75 44.53
C ILE A 764 -7.45 29.43 44.36
N ASP A 765 -6.38 28.63 44.30
CA ASP A 765 -5.04 29.09 43.96
C ASP A 765 -4.57 28.58 42.60
N ILE A 766 -3.62 29.33 42.04
CA ILE A 766 -3.00 29.05 40.76
C ILE A 766 -1.50 28.82 40.95
N VAL A 767 -1.02 27.67 40.47
CA VAL A 767 0.38 27.28 40.49
C VAL A 767 0.95 27.28 39.07
N ILE A 768 2.10 27.93 38.88
CA ILE A 768 2.78 27.99 37.58
C ILE A 768 4.26 27.66 37.73
N CYS A 769 4.83 27.06 36.68
CA CYS A 769 6.26 26.80 36.58
C CYS A 769 6.86 27.57 35.40
N THR A 770 8.10 28.04 35.55
CA THR A 770 8.73 28.95 34.59
C THR A 770 10.02 28.40 33.99
N TRP A 771 10.46 29.03 32.90
CA TRP A 771 11.75 28.78 32.27
C TRP A 771 12.93 29.50 32.94
N ASP A 772 12.67 30.29 33.98
CA ASP A 772 13.67 30.95 34.82
C ASP A 772 13.81 30.22 36.19
N ASP A 773 13.54 28.92 36.17
CA ASP A 773 13.79 27.95 37.24
C ASP A 773 12.87 28.06 38.46
N ASN A 774 11.71 28.73 38.34
CA ASN A 774 10.85 29.06 39.49
C ASN A 774 9.48 28.36 39.44
N ILE A 775 8.94 28.12 40.64
CA ILE A 775 7.55 27.73 40.87
C ILE A 775 6.88 28.87 41.62
N TYR A 776 5.69 29.29 41.20
CA TYR A 776 4.88 30.30 41.88
C TYR A 776 3.54 29.70 42.29
N ALA A 777 3.03 30.10 43.45
CA ALA A 777 1.63 29.97 43.84
C ALA A 777 1.03 31.36 44.00
N ILE A 778 -0.15 31.57 43.45
CA ILE A 778 -0.82 32.87 43.28
C ILE A 778 -2.28 32.70 43.71
N ASP A 779 -2.79 33.62 44.52
CA ASP A 779 -4.19 33.58 44.98
C ASP A 779 -5.19 34.04 43.91
N ASP A 780 -6.48 33.82 44.17
CA ASP A 780 -7.64 34.26 43.37
C ASP A 780 -7.65 35.76 43.02
N SER A 781 -6.87 36.57 43.74
CA SER A 781 -6.77 38.02 43.60
C SER A 781 -5.49 38.46 42.87
N GLY A 782 -4.72 37.51 42.33
CA GLY A 782 -3.50 37.75 41.56
C GLY A 782 -2.26 38.08 42.39
N ASN A 783 -2.26 37.85 43.71
CA ASN A 783 -1.10 38.06 44.57
C ASN A 783 -0.27 36.78 44.72
N ILE A 784 1.05 36.92 44.65
CA ILE A 784 1.97 35.81 44.93
C ILE A 784 1.89 35.45 46.42
N LYS A 785 1.62 34.19 46.72
CA LYS A 785 1.50 33.66 48.08
C LYS A 785 2.82 33.75 48.84
N SER A 786 2.73 33.84 50.17
CA SER A 786 3.90 33.83 51.04
C SER A 786 4.67 32.51 50.87
N GLY A 787 5.99 32.60 50.68
CA GLY A 787 6.84 31.43 50.41
C GLY A 787 7.27 31.30 48.95
N PHE A 788 6.54 31.96 48.03
CA PHE A 788 6.81 31.89 46.59
C PHE A 788 7.47 33.18 46.05
N PRO A 789 8.25 33.09 44.94
CA PRO A 789 8.56 31.86 44.22
C PRO A 789 9.49 30.90 44.99
N PHE A 790 9.26 29.60 44.81
CA PHE A 790 10.24 28.58 45.14
C PHE A 790 11.30 28.56 44.04
N LEU A 791 12.58 28.64 44.44
CA LEU A 791 13.72 28.71 43.52
C LEU A 791 14.29 27.30 43.31
N SER A 792 14.20 26.78 42.09
CA SER A 792 14.78 25.50 41.70
C SER A 792 16.16 25.68 41.04
N THR A 793 16.60 24.69 40.26
CA THR A 793 17.94 24.63 39.67
C THR A 793 17.97 24.76 38.15
N ASN A 794 16.84 24.55 37.48
CA ASN A 794 16.69 24.62 36.02
C ASN A 794 15.21 24.77 35.64
N ARG A 795 14.95 25.02 34.36
CA ARG A 795 13.61 25.31 33.82
C ARG A 795 12.65 24.13 33.91
N PHE A 796 11.36 24.44 33.89
CA PHE A 796 10.28 23.47 33.87
C PHE A 796 9.66 23.34 32.47
N ASN A 797 9.57 22.11 31.97
CA ASN A 797 8.86 21.76 30.73
C ASN A 797 7.63 20.87 30.98
N SER A 798 7.37 20.52 32.24
CA SER A 798 6.17 19.81 32.68
C SER A 798 5.31 20.75 33.52
N PRO A 799 3.97 20.75 33.36
CA PRO A 799 3.09 21.56 34.19
C PRO A 799 3.03 21.02 35.63
N PRO A 800 2.74 21.87 36.63
CA PRO A 800 2.63 21.44 38.02
C PRO A 800 1.35 20.63 38.27
N THR A 801 1.43 19.62 39.13
CA THR A 801 0.30 18.79 39.55
C THR A 801 0.01 19.01 41.03
N LEU A 802 -1.27 19.08 41.40
CA LEU A 802 -1.73 19.31 42.76
C LEU A 802 -2.42 18.06 43.31
N VAL A 803 -1.99 17.61 44.48
CA VAL A 803 -2.55 16.44 45.17
C VAL A 803 -2.24 16.52 46.66
N ASP A 804 -3.17 16.08 47.51
CA ASP A 804 -2.95 15.86 48.95
C ASP A 804 -2.19 14.53 49.14
N ILE A 805 -0.88 14.60 49.38
CA ILE A 805 0.01 13.44 49.42
C ILE A 805 0.10 12.85 50.82
N ASP A 806 0.12 13.68 51.85
CA ASP A 806 0.24 13.23 53.24
C ASP A 806 -1.11 13.15 53.99
N ASN A 807 -2.22 13.41 53.29
CA ASN A 807 -3.59 13.30 53.74
C ASN A 807 -3.88 14.21 54.94
N ASP A 808 -3.29 15.41 54.94
CA ASP A 808 -3.52 16.44 55.93
C ASP A 808 -4.65 17.42 55.54
N GLY A 809 -5.09 17.34 54.29
CA GLY A 809 -6.18 18.11 53.71
C GLY A 809 -5.75 19.36 52.96
N ASP A 810 -4.46 19.73 52.99
CA ASP A 810 -3.84 20.74 52.14
C ASP A 810 -3.29 20.05 50.87
N LEU A 811 -3.15 20.78 49.76
CA LEU A 811 -2.60 20.20 48.52
C LEU A 811 -1.10 20.46 48.42
N GLU A 812 -0.33 19.41 48.18
CA GLU A 812 1.06 19.50 47.76
C GLU A 812 1.18 19.87 46.27
N ILE A 813 2.25 20.61 45.97
CA ILE A 813 2.65 21.01 44.62
C ILE A 813 3.76 20.07 44.13
N VAL A 814 3.47 19.34 43.06
CA VAL A 814 4.41 18.42 42.40
C VAL A 814 4.90 19.02 41.09
N ALA A 815 6.21 19.20 40.93
CA ALA A 815 6.79 19.81 39.72
C ALA A 815 8.20 19.29 39.38
N GLY A 816 8.41 18.87 38.13
CA GLY A 816 9.65 18.31 37.60
C GLY A 816 10.39 19.26 36.64
N ASN A 817 11.73 19.29 36.70
CA ASN A 817 12.56 20.22 35.91
C ASN A 817 13.60 19.52 34.99
N ASP A 818 14.24 20.33 34.14
CA ASP A 818 15.35 19.94 33.24
C ASP A 818 16.68 19.63 33.98
N SER A 819 16.71 19.56 35.32
CA SER A 819 17.85 18.97 36.06
C SER A 819 17.57 17.52 36.48
N GLY A 820 16.38 17.01 36.15
CA GLY A 820 15.90 15.72 36.63
C GLY A 820 15.42 15.72 38.07
N ILE A 821 15.08 16.89 38.63
CA ILE A 821 14.58 16.99 40.00
C ILE A 821 13.06 17.15 39.97
N LEU A 822 12.36 16.22 40.61
CA LEU A 822 10.95 16.30 40.97
C LEU A 822 10.83 16.89 42.37
N HIS A 823 10.26 18.08 42.48
CA HIS A 823 9.97 18.74 43.75
C HIS A 823 8.55 18.42 44.20
N ILE A 824 8.39 18.14 45.50
CA ILE A 824 7.10 18.11 46.18
C ILE A 824 7.15 19.17 47.28
N LEU A 825 6.33 20.20 47.14
CA LEU A 825 6.27 21.34 48.06
C LEU A 825 4.94 21.33 48.81
N HIS A 826 4.96 21.71 50.08
CA HIS A 826 3.75 22.07 50.78
C HIS A 826 3.16 23.38 50.22
N HIS A 827 1.90 23.64 50.55
CA HIS A 827 1.17 24.86 50.18
C HIS A 827 1.88 26.18 50.56
N ASP A 828 2.77 26.16 51.56
CA ASP A 828 3.56 27.32 52.03
C ASP A 828 4.92 27.52 51.32
N GLY A 829 5.22 26.68 50.32
CA GLY A 829 6.45 26.70 49.54
C GLY A 829 7.66 26.03 50.20
N THR A 830 7.49 25.37 51.35
CA THR A 830 8.54 24.51 51.92
C THR A 830 8.58 23.16 51.21
N GLU A 831 9.79 22.64 50.94
CA GLU A 831 9.97 21.34 50.26
C GLU A 831 9.70 20.18 51.23
N MET A 832 8.65 19.39 50.93
CA MET A 832 8.30 18.17 51.64
C MET A 832 9.32 17.08 51.34
N THR A 833 9.57 16.82 50.05
CA THR A 833 10.50 15.81 49.57
C THR A 833 10.90 16.11 48.11
N SER A 834 11.94 15.42 47.63
CA SER A 834 12.33 15.48 46.22
C SER A 834 12.90 14.16 45.72
N PHE A 835 12.74 13.93 44.42
CA PHE A 835 13.28 12.79 43.70
C PHE A 835 14.21 13.26 42.59
N ASN A 836 15.31 12.54 42.34
CA ASN A 836 16.29 12.90 41.31
C ASN A 836 16.53 11.74 40.36
N THR A 837 16.07 11.87 39.12
CA THR A 837 16.27 10.89 38.04
C THR A 837 17.68 10.95 37.45
N GLY A 838 18.29 12.14 37.44
CA GLY A 838 19.60 12.42 36.86
C GLY A 838 19.57 13.01 35.45
N ASP A 839 18.39 13.12 34.81
CA ASP A 839 18.18 13.73 33.49
C ASP A 839 16.79 14.38 33.38
N ASP A 840 16.55 15.23 32.38
CA ASP A 840 15.37 16.11 32.30
C ASP A 840 14.03 15.38 32.53
N ILE A 841 13.18 15.87 33.45
CA ILE A 841 11.77 15.46 33.54
C ILE A 841 10.96 16.34 32.58
N ARG A 842 10.33 15.70 31.58
CA ARG A 842 9.62 16.42 30.51
C ARG A 842 8.25 15.85 30.13
N GLY A 843 7.94 14.62 30.53
CA GLY A 843 6.55 14.16 30.54
C GLY A 843 5.75 14.93 31.59
N GLY A 844 4.44 15.05 31.39
CA GLY A 844 3.56 15.51 32.47
C GLY A 844 3.62 14.56 33.67
N ILE A 845 3.05 15.01 34.79
CA ILE A 845 3.09 14.31 36.07
C ILE A 845 1.69 13.87 36.41
N SER A 846 1.52 12.57 36.61
CA SER A 846 0.24 11.93 36.93
C SER A 846 0.26 11.35 38.31
N VAL A 847 -0.93 11.17 38.87
CA VAL A 847 -1.09 10.74 40.25
C VAL A 847 -2.18 9.69 40.34
N SER A 848 -1.91 8.57 41.01
CA SER A 848 -2.86 7.45 41.18
C SER A 848 -2.47 6.61 42.40
N ASP A 849 -3.45 6.04 43.08
CA ASP A 849 -3.23 4.99 44.10
C ASP A 849 -3.14 3.65 43.35
N LEU A 850 -1.93 3.23 42.99
CA LEU A 850 -1.70 2.08 42.11
C LEU A 850 -1.69 0.76 42.87
N ASN A 851 -1.39 0.79 44.16
CA ASN A 851 -1.21 -0.39 44.99
C ASN A 851 -2.32 -0.58 46.04
N ASP A 852 -3.37 0.26 45.99
CA ASP A 852 -4.54 0.28 46.88
C ASP A 852 -4.19 0.41 48.38
N ASP A 853 -3.11 1.11 48.70
CA ASP A 853 -2.73 1.38 50.09
C ASP A 853 -3.33 2.67 50.67
N GLY A 854 -4.00 3.46 49.82
CA GLY A 854 -4.63 4.73 50.16
C GLY A 854 -3.68 5.94 50.12
N SER A 855 -2.44 5.75 49.70
CA SER A 855 -1.47 6.81 49.39
C SER A 855 -1.33 6.94 47.87
N TYR A 856 -1.00 8.13 47.40
CA TYR A 856 -0.88 8.37 45.97
C TYR A 856 0.57 8.23 45.48
N GLU A 857 0.77 7.43 44.44
CA GLU A 857 2.01 7.37 43.68
C GLU A 857 2.09 8.47 42.62
N ILE A 858 3.32 8.93 42.37
CA ILE A 858 3.63 9.91 41.35
C ILE A 858 4.25 9.21 40.13
N LEU A 859 3.63 9.38 38.97
CA LEU A 859 4.06 8.82 37.71
C LEU A 859 4.60 9.91 36.79
N PHE A 860 5.76 9.69 36.17
CA PHE A 860 6.36 10.67 35.26
C PHE A 860 7.39 10.03 34.33
N THR A 861 7.74 10.75 33.26
CA THR A 861 8.76 10.34 32.29
C THR A 861 9.69 11.49 31.91
N GLY A 862 10.84 11.15 31.31
CA GLY A 862 11.84 12.14 30.94
C GLY A 862 12.81 11.71 29.84
N TYR A 863 13.96 12.38 29.85
CA TYR A 863 15.09 12.12 28.95
C TYR A 863 16.06 11.07 29.49
N ASP A 864 15.79 10.55 30.68
CA ASP A 864 16.45 9.39 31.26
C ASP A 864 16.03 8.05 30.63
N ASP A 865 15.05 8.09 29.71
CA ASP A 865 14.46 6.95 28.99
C ASP A 865 13.54 6.06 29.86
N TYR A 866 13.22 6.46 31.10
CA TYR A 866 12.42 5.65 32.03
C TYR A 866 11.00 6.20 32.23
N LEU A 867 10.08 5.29 32.54
CA LEU A 867 8.80 5.58 33.20
C LEU A 867 8.92 5.24 34.68
N HIS A 868 8.74 6.26 35.52
CA HIS A 868 8.86 6.19 36.96
C HIS A 868 7.49 6.07 37.61
N VAL A 869 7.41 5.26 38.67
CA VAL A 869 6.28 5.19 39.60
C VAL A 869 6.85 5.24 41.01
N TRP A 870 6.70 6.40 41.64
CA TRP A 870 7.38 6.73 42.90
C TRP A 870 6.39 7.03 44.00
N ASP A 871 6.57 6.38 45.16
CA ASP A 871 5.85 6.69 46.38
C ASP A 871 6.63 7.76 47.17
N PRO A 872 6.09 8.99 47.29
CA PRO A 872 6.75 10.09 47.97
C PRO A 872 6.75 9.97 49.49
N VAL A 873 5.80 9.24 50.08
CA VAL A 873 5.66 9.02 51.53
C VAL A 873 6.69 8.00 52.02
N LEU A 874 6.87 6.91 51.28
CA LEU A 874 7.91 5.91 51.55
C LEU A 874 9.28 6.33 51.00
N GLY A 875 9.32 7.23 50.02
CA GLY A 875 10.55 7.72 49.39
C GLY A 875 11.24 6.65 48.54
N GLN A 876 10.48 5.75 47.92
CA GLN A 876 10.99 4.66 47.07
C GLN A 876 10.04 4.39 45.89
N GLU A 877 10.57 3.83 44.82
CA GLU A 877 9.73 3.36 43.70
C GLU A 877 9.00 2.07 44.06
N LEU A 878 7.85 1.85 43.42
CA LEU A 878 7.10 0.60 43.59
C LEU A 878 7.87 -0.60 43.00
N PRO A 879 7.63 -1.83 43.50
CA PRO A 879 8.20 -3.02 42.89
C PRO A 879 7.86 -3.12 41.40
N GLY A 880 8.87 -3.38 40.56
CA GLY A 880 8.72 -3.41 39.10
C GLY A 880 9.14 -2.11 38.40
N TRP A 881 9.26 -1.02 39.15
CA TRP A 881 9.56 0.32 38.63
C TRP A 881 11.00 0.76 38.99
N PRO A 882 11.62 1.61 38.14
CA PRO A 882 11.10 2.17 36.90
C PRO A 882 11.28 1.20 35.73
N VAL A 883 10.52 1.41 34.65
CA VAL A 883 10.65 0.61 33.42
C VAL A 883 11.33 1.42 32.33
N ASP A 884 12.25 0.79 31.60
CA ASP A 884 13.00 1.39 30.49
C ASP A 884 12.14 1.40 29.22
N LEU A 885 11.84 2.58 28.69
CA LEU A 885 11.05 2.77 27.46
C LEU A 885 11.94 2.71 26.19
N GLY A 886 13.24 2.50 26.35
CA GLY A 886 14.26 2.38 25.31
C GLY A 886 14.68 3.69 24.65
N THR A 887 13.85 4.73 24.75
CA THR A 887 14.10 6.10 24.26
C THR A 887 13.32 7.11 25.08
N ASN A 888 13.74 8.37 25.01
CA ASN A 888 13.16 9.43 25.81
C ASN A 888 11.65 9.61 25.56
N SER A 889 10.94 10.00 26.61
CA SER A 889 9.50 10.25 26.58
C SER A 889 9.20 11.72 26.89
N LEU A 890 8.17 12.22 26.21
CA LEU A 890 7.56 13.54 26.44
C LEU A 890 6.08 13.41 26.84
N SER A 891 5.59 12.17 26.99
CA SER A 891 4.21 11.86 27.29
C SER A 891 3.98 11.84 28.80
N GLU A 892 2.91 12.49 29.26
CA GLU A 892 2.36 12.26 30.60
C GLU A 892 1.79 10.84 30.67
N PRO A 893 2.14 10.03 31.67
CA PRO A 893 1.54 8.70 31.85
C PRO A 893 0.03 8.82 32.13
N ALA A 894 -0.80 7.98 31.54
CA ALA A 894 -2.21 7.91 31.92
C ALA A 894 -2.48 6.60 32.67
N THR A 895 -3.54 6.59 33.49
CA THR A 895 -3.95 5.38 34.22
C THR A 895 -5.44 5.11 34.04
N ALA A 896 -5.79 3.83 33.95
CA ALA A 896 -7.16 3.33 33.89
C ALA A 896 -7.18 1.83 34.22
N ASP A 897 -8.30 1.34 34.74
CA ASP A 897 -8.55 -0.10 34.90
C ASP A 897 -9.09 -0.59 33.54
N LEU A 898 -8.21 -1.19 32.73
CA LEU A 898 -8.48 -1.52 31.33
C LEU A 898 -9.12 -2.90 31.17
N ASP A 899 -8.98 -3.80 32.14
CA ASP A 899 -9.49 -5.18 32.06
C ASP A 899 -10.44 -5.57 33.20
N ASN A 900 -10.82 -4.61 34.05
CA ASN A 900 -11.76 -4.78 35.16
C ASN A 900 -11.30 -5.84 36.16
N ASP A 901 -9.99 -6.03 36.31
CA ASP A 901 -9.41 -6.86 37.37
C ASP A 901 -9.36 -6.12 38.72
N GLY A 902 -9.58 -4.81 38.68
CA GLY A 902 -9.59 -3.94 39.84
C GLY A 902 -8.22 -3.44 40.24
N ASP A 903 -7.20 -3.51 39.38
CA ASP A 903 -5.97 -2.74 39.47
C ASP A 903 -5.98 -1.63 38.39
N LEU A 904 -5.01 -0.72 38.38
CA LEU A 904 -4.90 0.31 37.35
C LEU A 904 -3.71 0.01 36.43
N GLU A 905 -3.98 -0.09 35.13
CA GLU A 905 -2.95 -0.12 34.10
C GLU A 905 -2.37 1.28 33.87
N ILE A 906 -1.13 1.31 33.41
CA ILE A 906 -0.36 2.52 33.15
C ILE A 906 0.00 2.58 31.66
N ILE A 907 -0.47 3.63 31.00
CA ILE A 907 -0.22 3.90 29.59
C ILE A 907 0.94 4.90 29.49
N GLY A 908 2.02 4.49 28.83
CA GLY A 908 3.18 5.32 28.53
C GLY A 908 3.50 5.34 27.05
N ALA A 909 4.23 6.36 26.58
CA ALA A 909 4.66 6.42 25.19
C ALA A 909 6.03 7.09 25.05
N ASN A 910 6.88 6.54 24.18
CA ASN A 910 8.18 7.14 23.88
C ASN A 910 8.12 8.00 22.62
N LYS A 911 9.14 8.85 22.45
CA LYS A 911 9.19 9.82 21.36
C LYS A 911 9.22 9.18 19.97
N ASN A 912 9.69 7.95 19.83
CA ASN A 912 9.83 7.27 18.55
C ASN A 912 8.56 6.58 18.05
N GLY A 913 7.41 6.82 18.71
CA GLY A 913 6.13 6.28 18.25
C GLY A 913 5.77 4.94 18.89
N GLN A 914 6.42 4.54 19.97
CA GLN A 914 6.07 3.30 20.68
C GLN A 914 5.17 3.61 21.88
N ILE A 915 4.08 2.85 21.99
CA ILE A 915 3.11 2.93 23.08
C ILE A 915 3.24 1.68 23.93
N PHE A 916 3.22 1.86 25.24
CA PHE A 916 3.33 0.84 26.25
C PHE A 916 2.10 0.88 27.13
N VAL A 917 1.61 -0.29 27.51
CA VAL A 917 0.62 -0.46 28.56
C VAL A 917 1.19 -1.48 29.53
N PHE A 918 1.24 -1.11 30.79
CA PHE A 918 1.76 -1.94 31.87
C PHE A 918 0.66 -2.20 32.89
N HIS A 919 0.62 -3.39 33.46
CA HIS A 919 -0.07 -3.62 34.72
C HIS A 919 0.60 -2.81 35.84
N HIS A 920 -0.09 -2.63 36.97
CA HIS A 920 0.41 -1.89 38.13
C HIS A 920 1.80 -2.37 38.64
N ASP A 921 2.15 -3.64 38.39
CA ASP A 921 3.41 -4.27 38.81
C ASP A 921 4.58 -4.13 37.82
N GLY A 922 4.37 -3.40 36.73
CA GLY A 922 5.38 -3.12 35.70
C GLY A 922 5.54 -4.22 34.63
N ASN A 923 4.75 -5.30 34.67
CA ASN A 923 4.66 -6.23 33.55
C ASN A 923 3.82 -5.64 32.41
N LEU A 924 4.11 -6.03 31.18
CA LEU A 924 3.35 -5.58 30.00
C LEU A 924 1.94 -6.15 29.98
N PHE A 925 1.00 -5.32 29.57
CA PHE A 925 -0.37 -5.70 29.22
C PHE A 925 -0.40 -6.11 27.75
N ASP A 926 -0.81 -7.33 27.42
CA ASP A 926 -0.82 -7.80 26.04
C ASP A 926 -1.88 -7.04 25.21
N PRO A 927 -1.60 -6.71 23.92
CA PRO A 927 -0.44 -7.08 23.10
C PRO A 927 0.70 -6.02 23.10
N PHE A 928 0.77 -5.15 24.11
CA PHE A 928 1.74 -4.04 24.14
C PHE A 928 3.17 -4.50 24.47
N PRO A 929 4.21 -3.79 24.00
CA PRO A 929 4.16 -2.49 23.32
C PRO A 929 3.78 -2.57 21.84
N THR A 930 3.14 -1.52 21.32
CA THR A 930 2.85 -1.36 19.90
C THR A 930 3.57 -0.15 19.31
N THR A 931 3.90 -0.19 18.02
CA THR A 931 4.57 0.91 17.32
C THR A 931 3.62 1.55 16.32
N ILE A 932 3.50 2.86 16.38
CA ILE A 932 2.71 3.67 15.47
C ILE A 932 3.61 4.62 14.66
N SER A 933 3.09 5.10 13.53
CA SER A 933 3.85 6.00 12.67
C SER A 933 3.97 7.40 13.27
N GLY A 934 5.16 7.98 13.19
CA GLY A 934 5.43 9.35 13.64
C GLY A 934 5.88 9.44 15.10
N ASN A 935 6.40 10.61 15.47
CA ASN A 935 6.85 10.85 16.84
C ASN A 935 5.66 11.18 17.75
N ILE A 936 5.70 10.69 18.98
CA ILE A 936 4.73 11.04 20.02
C ILE A 936 5.34 12.16 20.87
N GLU A 937 4.70 13.34 20.84
CA GLU A 937 5.02 14.49 21.70
C GLU A 937 3.77 14.94 22.48
N SER A 938 2.76 14.08 22.54
CA SER A 938 1.47 14.30 23.17
C SER A 938 1.25 13.23 24.24
N SER A 939 0.30 13.46 25.15
CA SER A 939 -0.07 12.46 26.16
C SER A 939 -1.36 11.74 25.76
N PRO A 940 -1.52 10.45 26.09
CA PRO A 940 -2.75 9.70 25.83
C PRO A 940 -3.97 10.34 26.50
N ALA A 941 -5.12 10.12 25.88
CA ALA A 941 -6.43 10.32 26.48
C ALA A 941 -7.20 9.01 26.43
N ILE A 942 -7.83 8.64 27.53
CA ILE A 942 -8.57 7.38 27.71
C ILE A 942 -10.05 7.70 27.94
N GLY A 943 -10.93 7.00 27.24
CA GLY A 943 -12.36 7.06 27.48
C GLY A 943 -13.14 6.19 26.51
N ASP A 944 -14.34 5.82 26.93
CA ASP A 944 -15.31 5.05 26.15
C ASP A 944 -15.94 6.00 25.11
N ILE A 945 -15.42 6.00 23.88
CA ILE A 945 -15.83 6.95 22.83
C ILE A 945 -17.13 6.48 22.20
N ASP A 946 -17.28 5.18 21.95
CA ASP A 946 -18.42 4.61 21.24
C ASP A 946 -19.54 4.00 22.12
N ASN A 947 -19.33 3.93 23.43
CA ASN A 947 -20.26 3.46 24.45
C ASN A 947 -20.59 1.96 24.31
N ASP A 948 -19.59 1.13 24.02
CA ASP A 948 -19.72 -0.33 23.98
C ASP A 948 -19.30 -1.04 25.29
N GLY A 949 -18.64 -0.33 26.20
CA GLY A 949 -18.29 -0.79 27.54
C GLY A 949 -16.82 -1.16 27.72
N ASP A 950 -15.97 -0.88 26.75
CA ASP A 950 -14.53 -0.89 26.89
C ASP A 950 -13.91 0.52 26.71
N TYR A 951 -12.58 0.61 26.71
CA TYR A 951 -11.89 1.91 26.68
C TYR A 951 -11.07 2.08 25.42
N GLU A 952 -11.19 3.27 24.83
CA GLU A 952 -10.34 3.69 23.74
C GLU A 952 -9.20 4.58 24.24
N ILE A 953 -8.01 4.38 23.64
CA ILE A 953 -6.81 5.16 23.87
C ILE A 953 -6.53 6.03 22.65
N ALA A 954 -6.68 7.35 22.78
CA ALA A 954 -6.35 8.33 21.76
C ALA A 954 -4.96 8.93 21.99
N ILE A 955 -4.09 8.90 20.97
CA ILE A 955 -2.72 9.45 21.00
C ILE A 955 -2.44 10.22 19.71
N ALA A 956 -1.94 11.45 19.86
CA ALA A 956 -1.59 12.31 18.73
C ALA A 956 -0.09 12.19 18.38
N THR A 957 0.20 12.09 17.08
CA THR A 957 1.56 11.96 16.54
C THR A 957 1.89 13.02 15.51
N THR A 958 3.15 13.08 15.10
CA THR A 958 3.57 13.89 13.96
C THR A 958 3.08 13.37 12.59
N MET A 959 2.34 12.26 12.53
CA MET A 959 1.78 11.67 11.32
C MET A 959 0.25 11.52 11.34
N GLY A 960 -0.41 11.95 12.42
CA GLY A 960 -1.86 11.88 12.59
C GLY A 960 -2.28 11.45 14.00
N LEU A 961 -3.58 11.31 14.19
CA LEU A 961 -4.21 10.80 15.41
C LEU A 961 -4.37 9.28 15.31
N LYS A 962 -3.98 8.56 16.36
CA LYS A 962 -4.27 7.12 16.52
C LYS A 962 -5.30 6.98 17.63
N VAL A 963 -6.33 6.16 17.41
CA VAL A 963 -7.27 5.73 18.45
C VAL A 963 -7.31 4.21 18.44
N MET A 964 -7.06 3.62 19.60
CA MET A 964 -7.03 2.18 19.78
C MET A 964 -8.17 1.75 20.71
N ASP A 965 -8.88 0.72 20.31
CA ASP A 965 -9.96 0.04 21.02
C ASP A 965 -9.38 -1.09 21.89
N ILE A 966 -9.56 -1.01 23.20
CA ILE A 966 -9.13 -2.06 24.12
C ILE A 966 -10.26 -3.06 24.28
N LYS A 967 -10.06 -4.30 23.83
CA LYS A 967 -11.13 -5.32 23.77
C LYS A 967 -11.58 -5.94 25.10
N THR A 968 -11.20 -5.35 26.23
CA THR A 968 -11.55 -5.83 27.57
C THR A 968 -12.47 -4.82 28.25
N GLU A 969 -13.54 -5.30 28.89
CA GLU A 969 -14.46 -4.44 29.65
C GLU A 969 -13.68 -3.62 30.69
N PHE A 970 -13.93 -2.31 30.75
CA PHE A 970 -13.21 -1.46 31.70
C PHE A 970 -13.74 -1.56 33.13
N GLY A 971 -12.89 -1.23 34.10
CA GLY A 971 -13.26 -1.15 35.52
C GLY A 971 -13.56 0.28 36.01
N PRO A 972 -14.52 0.47 36.93
CA PRO A 972 -14.87 1.80 37.46
C PRO A 972 -13.92 2.20 38.60
N ARG A 973 -12.72 2.70 38.24
CA ARG A 973 -11.75 3.28 39.18
C ARG A 973 -11.46 4.75 38.90
N VAL A 974 -11.20 5.50 39.98
CA VAL A 974 -10.69 6.88 39.91
C VAL A 974 -9.26 6.79 39.41
N SER A 975 -8.96 7.48 38.30
CA SER A 975 -7.68 7.35 37.62
C SER A 975 -7.35 8.59 36.80
N TRP A 976 -6.10 8.71 36.37
CA TRP A 976 -5.58 9.85 35.62
C TRP A 976 -5.67 9.60 34.12
N LYS A 977 -6.87 9.77 33.54
CA LYS A 977 -7.18 9.29 32.17
C LYS A 977 -6.65 10.16 31.04
N MET A 978 -6.17 11.38 31.29
CA MET A 978 -5.77 12.31 30.24
C MET A 978 -4.76 13.33 30.74
N HIS A 979 -4.08 14.02 29.81
CA HIS A 979 -3.19 15.14 30.13
C HIS A 979 -3.84 16.12 31.11
N ARG A 980 -3.16 16.45 32.23
CA ARG A 980 -3.71 17.31 33.31
C ARG A 980 -4.90 16.72 34.07
N GLY A 981 -5.07 15.40 34.04
CA GLY A 981 -5.97 14.61 34.90
C GLY A 981 -7.45 14.61 34.51
N ASN A 982 -7.96 15.70 33.95
CA ASN A 982 -9.38 15.84 33.65
C ASN A 982 -9.66 16.78 32.46
N ARG A 983 -10.93 16.82 32.03
CA ARG A 983 -11.40 17.63 30.89
C ARG A 983 -11.24 19.14 31.08
N TYR A 984 -11.16 19.62 32.32
CA TYR A 984 -10.92 21.03 32.65
C TYR A 984 -9.43 21.39 32.65
N ARG A 985 -8.56 20.40 32.51
CA ARG A 985 -7.09 20.51 32.53
C ARG A 985 -6.53 21.17 33.79
N SER A 986 -7.16 20.97 34.95
CA SER A 986 -6.76 21.63 36.21
C SER A 986 -5.39 21.15 36.72
N GLY A 987 -4.95 19.95 36.35
CA GLY A 987 -3.74 19.34 36.92
C GLY A 987 -3.95 18.83 38.33
N SER A 988 -5.15 18.34 38.64
CA SER A 988 -5.49 17.71 39.91
C SER A 988 -6.41 16.50 39.67
N LEU A 989 -6.34 15.53 40.58
CA LEU A 989 -7.20 14.35 40.54
C LEU A 989 -8.60 14.75 41.00
N GLU A 990 -9.57 14.76 40.08
CA GLU A 990 -11.01 15.00 40.30
C GLU A 990 -11.44 16.30 41.03
N MET A 991 -10.54 17.28 41.22
CA MET A 991 -10.79 18.53 41.96
C MET A 991 -11.46 18.28 43.33
N THR A 992 -10.64 18.03 44.35
CA THR A 992 -11.04 17.97 45.77
C THR A 992 -11.64 19.30 46.25
N LEU A 993 -12.93 19.53 45.97
CA LEU A 993 -13.77 20.51 46.68
C LEU A 993 -15.05 19.82 47.14
N LEU A 994 -15.20 19.71 48.46
CA LEU A 994 -16.45 19.40 49.12
C LEU A 994 -17.52 20.43 48.74
N SER A 995 -18.37 20.14 47.74
CA SER A 995 -19.84 20.33 47.84
C SER A 995 -20.66 19.95 46.59
N HIS A 996 -20.85 18.66 46.34
CA HIS A 996 -22.21 18.10 46.37
C HIS A 996 -22.14 16.59 46.48
N GLU A 997 -23.02 16.03 47.30
CA GLU A 997 -23.26 14.59 47.31
C GLU A 997 -23.41 14.10 45.88
N ALA A 998 -22.55 13.16 45.49
CA ALA A 998 -22.78 12.28 44.34
C ALA A 998 -24.10 11.55 44.57
N ASN A 999 -25.18 12.17 44.10
CA ASN A 999 -26.46 11.56 43.85
C ASN A 999 -27.11 12.37 42.75
N ASN A 1000 -27.02 11.86 41.53
CA ASN A 1000 -28.21 11.29 40.91
C ASN A 1000 -27.79 10.68 39.58
N GLU A 1001 -28.10 9.39 39.39
CA GLU A 1001 -28.77 8.98 38.15
C GLU A 1001 -29.79 10.09 37.87
N GLN A 1002 -29.53 10.96 36.90
CA GLN A 1002 -30.46 12.03 36.55
C GLN A 1002 -31.71 11.38 35.97
N THR A 1003 -32.62 10.95 36.83
CA THR A 1003 -33.94 10.54 36.42
C THR A 1003 -34.58 11.77 35.78
N PRO A 1004 -34.95 11.71 34.49
CA PRO A 1004 -35.41 12.88 33.76
C PRO A 1004 -36.56 13.55 34.50
N LYS A 1005 -36.49 14.86 34.76
CA LYS A 1005 -37.54 15.56 35.53
C LYS A 1005 -38.84 15.72 34.72
N VAL A 1006 -38.80 15.54 33.40
CA VAL A 1006 -39.92 15.74 32.48
C VAL A 1006 -39.92 14.65 31.40
N PHE A 1007 -41.11 14.22 30.95
CA PHE A 1007 -41.23 13.33 29.80
C PHE A 1007 -40.83 14.04 28.51
N HIS A 1008 -39.86 13.49 27.79
CA HIS A 1008 -39.40 13.99 26.49
C HIS A 1008 -39.28 12.85 25.48
N VAL A 1009 -39.55 13.14 24.22
CA VAL A 1009 -39.29 12.22 23.09
C VAL A 1009 -38.35 12.94 22.16
N GLY A 1010 -37.14 12.42 21.96
CA GLY A 1010 -36.14 12.99 21.08
C GLY A 1010 -36.60 13.03 19.62
N THR A 1011 -35.82 13.71 18.79
CA THR A 1011 -35.89 13.53 17.33
C THR A 1011 -35.33 12.16 16.97
N ASN A 1012 -35.89 11.53 15.95
CA ASN A 1012 -35.35 10.27 15.47
C ASN A 1012 -34.11 10.51 14.60
N TYR A 1013 -33.07 9.69 14.74
CA TYR A 1013 -31.87 9.76 13.90
C TYR A 1013 -31.48 8.36 13.38
N PRO A 1014 -31.08 8.22 12.11
CA PRO A 1014 -31.20 9.23 11.04
C PRO A 1014 -32.67 9.57 10.70
N ASN A 1015 -32.93 10.73 10.08
CA ASN A 1015 -34.25 11.10 9.52
C ASN A 1015 -34.08 12.07 8.33
N PRO A 1016 -34.30 11.65 7.06
CA PRO A 1016 -34.82 10.35 6.65
C PRO A 1016 -33.88 9.18 6.96
N PHE A 1017 -34.41 7.97 7.14
CA PHE A 1017 -33.63 6.78 7.52
C PHE A 1017 -33.69 5.65 6.48
N ASN A 1018 -32.62 4.87 6.41
CA ASN A 1018 -32.50 3.61 5.68
C ASN A 1018 -31.32 2.78 6.26
N PRO A 1019 -31.49 1.54 6.77
CA PRO A 1019 -32.74 0.82 6.96
C PRO A 1019 -33.42 1.10 8.32
N SER A 1020 -32.74 1.73 9.28
CA SER A 1020 -33.26 1.94 10.64
C SER A 1020 -33.07 3.35 11.20
N THR A 1021 -33.93 3.73 12.13
CA THR A 1021 -33.85 4.98 12.91
C THR A 1021 -34.01 4.67 14.40
N THR A 1022 -33.34 5.45 15.24
CA THR A 1022 -33.36 5.34 16.69
C THR A 1022 -34.03 6.58 17.29
N ILE A 1023 -34.77 6.39 18.38
CA ILE A 1023 -35.53 7.45 19.07
C ILE A 1023 -35.31 7.33 20.56
N ASP A 1024 -34.87 8.42 21.15
CA ASP A 1024 -34.67 8.52 22.59
C ASP A 1024 -35.95 8.99 23.29
N ILE A 1025 -36.19 8.41 24.45
CA ILE A 1025 -37.39 8.62 25.26
C ILE A 1025 -36.93 8.79 26.70
N GLN A 1026 -37.21 9.97 27.24
CA GLN A 1026 -36.98 10.29 28.64
C GLN A 1026 -38.28 10.10 29.39
N THR A 1027 -38.24 9.32 30.48
CA THR A 1027 -39.41 9.09 31.33
C THR A 1027 -39.16 9.50 32.76
N ALA A 1028 -40.06 10.32 33.31
CA ALA A 1028 -39.91 10.95 34.63
C ALA A 1028 -40.55 10.17 35.78
N SER A 1029 -41.23 9.07 35.50
CA SER A 1029 -41.92 8.28 36.51
C SER A 1029 -42.09 6.83 36.07
N VAL A 1030 -42.11 5.92 37.03
CA VAL A 1030 -42.40 4.49 36.83
C VAL A 1030 -43.74 4.35 36.11
N GLY A 1031 -43.75 3.62 35.01
CA GLY A 1031 -44.97 3.46 34.23
C GLY A 1031 -44.82 2.55 33.02
N LYS A 1032 -45.96 2.32 32.36
CA LYS A 1032 -45.99 1.52 31.16
C LYS A 1032 -45.69 2.37 29.93
N LEU A 1033 -44.64 2.02 29.20
CA LEU A 1033 -44.25 2.69 27.96
C LEU A 1033 -44.85 1.98 26.75
N TYR A 1034 -45.55 2.73 25.90
CA TYR A 1034 -45.97 2.30 24.58
C TYR A 1034 -45.24 3.08 23.52
N VAL A 1035 -44.61 2.38 22.57
CA VAL A 1035 -44.01 3.00 21.38
C VAL A 1035 -44.64 2.37 20.15
N LYS A 1036 -45.46 3.14 19.44
CA LYS A 1036 -46.31 2.69 18.33
C LYS A 1036 -45.98 3.46 17.06
N ILE A 1037 -45.88 2.77 15.93
CA ILE A 1037 -45.67 3.36 14.61
C ILE A 1037 -46.97 3.35 13.83
N TYR A 1038 -47.32 4.46 13.19
CA TYR A 1038 -48.50 4.63 12.35
C TYR A 1038 -48.11 5.13 10.96
N ASP A 1039 -48.87 4.76 9.93
CA ASP A 1039 -48.78 5.41 8.63
C ASP A 1039 -49.58 6.73 8.58
N VAL A 1040 -49.46 7.47 7.48
CA VAL A 1040 -50.17 8.75 7.27
C VAL A 1040 -51.70 8.65 7.34
N SER A 1041 -52.29 7.46 7.24
CA SER A 1041 -53.74 7.24 7.38
C SER A 1041 -54.17 7.00 8.84
N GLY A 1042 -53.22 6.93 9.77
CA GLY A 1042 -53.45 6.59 11.17
C GLY A 1042 -53.60 5.08 11.41
N ARG A 1043 -53.22 4.23 10.46
CA ARG A 1043 -53.20 2.78 10.66
C ARG A 1043 -51.94 2.38 11.41
N LEU A 1044 -52.11 1.60 12.49
CA LEU A 1044 -51.00 1.06 13.28
C LEU A 1044 -50.18 0.07 12.43
N ILE A 1045 -48.89 0.34 12.32
CA ILE A 1045 -47.91 -0.43 11.56
C ILE A 1045 -47.14 -1.40 12.45
N ASN A 1046 -46.68 -0.93 13.61
CA ASN A 1046 -45.94 -1.75 14.57
C ASN A 1046 -46.07 -1.20 16.00
N THR A 1047 -45.89 -2.04 17.00
CA THR A 1047 -45.72 -1.65 18.40
C THR A 1047 -44.35 -2.16 18.84
N ILE A 1048 -43.40 -1.24 19.02
CA ILE A 1048 -41.99 -1.56 19.29
C ILE A 1048 -41.78 -1.84 20.77
N ILE A 1049 -42.43 -1.06 21.64
CA ILE A 1049 -42.41 -1.27 23.10
C ILE A 1049 -43.82 -1.33 23.66
N ASN A 1050 -44.03 -2.28 24.57
CA ASN A 1050 -45.24 -2.46 25.38
C ASN A 1050 -44.87 -3.17 26.70
N ARG A 1051 -44.12 -2.50 27.57
CA ARG A 1051 -43.68 -3.03 28.87
C ARG A 1051 -43.63 -1.94 29.92
N ASP A 1052 -43.59 -2.35 31.18
CA ASP A 1052 -43.34 -1.45 32.31
C ASP A 1052 -41.85 -1.11 32.36
N ILE A 1053 -41.52 0.15 32.65
CA ILE A 1053 -40.15 0.67 32.74
C ILE A 1053 -39.99 1.57 33.97
N GLU A 1054 -38.77 1.60 34.50
CA GLU A 1054 -38.34 2.56 35.53
C GLU A 1054 -38.06 3.95 34.90
N PRO A 1055 -38.09 5.05 35.69
CA PRO A 1055 -37.74 6.37 35.22
C PRO A 1055 -36.29 6.37 34.71
N GLY A 1056 -36.03 7.07 33.61
CA GLY A 1056 -34.72 7.05 32.98
C GLY A 1056 -34.79 7.35 31.49
N TYR A 1057 -33.64 7.21 30.84
CA TYR A 1057 -33.45 7.34 29.41
C TYR A 1057 -33.65 5.97 28.75
N HIS A 1058 -34.43 5.94 27.68
CA HIS A 1058 -34.74 4.72 26.93
C HIS A 1058 -34.56 5.00 25.45
N SER A 1059 -33.83 4.15 24.74
CA SER A 1059 -33.68 4.27 23.29
C SER A 1059 -34.43 3.16 22.55
N VAL A 1060 -35.05 3.50 21.42
CA VAL A 1060 -35.91 2.60 20.65
C VAL A 1060 -35.61 2.64 19.17
N LYS A 1061 -35.17 1.51 18.62
CA LYS A 1061 -34.86 1.34 17.20
C LYS A 1061 -36.08 0.85 16.41
N TRP A 1062 -36.36 1.48 15.27
CA TRP A 1062 -37.29 0.98 14.26
C TRP A 1062 -36.57 0.72 12.94
N ASN A 1063 -36.67 -0.51 12.42
CA ASN A 1063 -36.00 -0.97 11.20
C ASN A 1063 -36.90 -0.91 9.94
N GLY A 1064 -37.92 -0.05 9.93
CA GLY A 1064 -38.82 0.08 8.78
C GLY A 1064 -39.66 -1.17 8.50
N ARG A 1065 -39.91 -2.03 9.50
CA ARG A 1065 -40.76 -3.23 9.35
C ARG A 1065 -42.07 -3.13 10.14
N ASN A 1066 -43.12 -3.76 9.61
CA ASN A 1066 -44.42 -3.90 10.29
C ASN A 1066 -44.39 -5.02 11.35
N PHE A 1067 -45.50 -5.22 12.06
CA PHE A 1067 -45.64 -6.29 13.07
C PHE A 1067 -45.42 -7.72 12.54
N SER A 1068 -45.63 -7.97 11.25
CA SER A 1068 -45.39 -9.28 10.61
C SER A 1068 -43.93 -9.47 10.18
N GLY A 1069 -43.06 -8.47 10.35
CA GLY A 1069 -41.67 -8.48 9.91
C GLY A 1069 -41.45 -8.03 8.46
N ASP A 1070 -42.51 -7.65 7.73
CA ASP A 1070 -42.39 -7.20 6.34
C ASP A 1070 -41.94 -5.73 6.29
N ALA A 1071 -41.05 -5.40 5.33
CA ALA A 1071 -40.59 -4.03 5.12
C ALA A 1071 -41.74 -3.13 4.61
N VAL A 1072 -41.95 -1.98 5.25
CA VAL A 1072 -42.99 -1.03 4.84
C VAL A 1072 -42.51 -0.13 3.68
N PRO A 1073 -43.39 0.43 2.84
CA PRO A 1073 -42.98 1.28 1.71
C PRO A 1073 -42.24 2.56 2.12
N THR A 1074 -41.43 3.14 1.22
CA THR A 1074 -40.93 4.52 1.32
C THR A 1074 -42.08 5.48 1.63
N GLY A 1075 -41.91 6.34 2.64
CA GLY A 1075 -42.98 7.24 3.05
C GLY A 1075 -42.79 7.86 4.42
N ILE A 1076 -43.77 8.68 4.80
CA ILE A 1076 -43.83 9.31 6.11
C ILE A 1076 -44.61 8.41 7.06
N TYR A 1077 -44.07 8.24 8.26
CA TYR A 1077 -44.70 7.54 9.37
C TYR A 1077 -44.72 8.45 10.60
N PHE A 1078 -45.54 8.08 11.58
CA PHE A 1078 -45.63 8.77 12.86
C PHE A 1078 -45.35 7.80 13.97
N ILE A 1079 -44.40 8.13 14.83
CA ILE A 1079 -44.20 7.43 16.08
C ILE A 1079 -44.98 8.13 17.18
N GLN A 1080 -45.74 7.34 17.93
CA GLN A 1080 -46.49 7.76 19.10
C GLN A 1080 -45.87 7.06 20.31
N VAL A 1081 -45.41 7.86 21.27
CA VAL A 1081 -44.86 7.40 22.54
C VAL A 1081 -45.82 7.79 23.65
N GLU A 1082 -46.29 6.82 24.42
CA GLU A 1082 -47.18 7.04 25.58
C GLU A 1082 -46.50 6.50 26.84
N SER A 1083 -46.31 7.33 27.86
CA SER A 1083 -45.89 6.92 29.19
C SER A 1083 -46.85 7.49 30.23
N GLY A 1084 -47.68 6.64 30.84
CA GLY A 1084 -48.71 7.07 31.79
C GLY A 1084 -49.76 8.02 31.16
N LYS A 1085 -49.70 9.32 31.50
CA LYS A 1085 -50.56 10.37 30.93
C LYS A 1085 -49.87 11.19 29.84
N ASP A 1086 -48.56 11.04 29.70
CA ASP A 1086 -47.74 11.82 28.78
C ASP A 1086 -47.71 11.18 27.40
N LEU A 1087 -47.76 12.02 26.38
CA LEU A 1087 -47.88 11.64 24.98
C LEU A 1087 -46.92 12.46 24.13
N GLY A 1088 -46.03 11.79 23.41
CA GLY A 1088 -45.12 12.38 22.43
C GLY A 1088 -45.40 11.84 21.03
N LEU A 1089 -45.36 12.72 20.03
CA LEU A 1089 -45.51 12.37 18.62
C LEU A 1089 -44.30 12.89 17.84
N ARG A 1090 -43.69 12.03 17.01
CA ARG A 1090 -42.64 12.44 16.07
C ARG A 1090 -42.95 11.94 14.67
N LYS A 1091 -42.52 12.73 13.67
CA LYS A 1091 -42.64 12.40 12.25
C LYS A 1091 -41.33 11.78 11.80
N ILE A 1092 -41.41 10.59 11.20
CA ILE A 1092 -40.25 9.84 10.73
C ILE A 1092 -40.40 9.56 9.23
N MET A 1093 -39.32 9.66 8.46
CA MET A 1093 -39.32 9.48 7.00
C MET A 1093 -38.44 8.29 6.63
N LEU A 1094 -39.02 7.26 6.02
CA LEU A 1094 -38.29 6.12 5.46
C LEU A 1094 -38.07 6.36 3.97
N ILE A 1095 -36.83 6.25 3.50
CA ILE A 1095 -36.45 6.26 2.09
C ILE A 1095 -35.77 4.92 1.76
N LYS A 1096 -36.28 4.21 0.76
CA LYS A 1096 -35.67 2.99 0.23
C LYS A 1096 -34.90 3.26 -1.04
#